data_AF-A0A663MN01-F1
#
_entry.id   AF-A0A663MN01-F1
#
_cell.length_a   1.000
_cell.length_b   1.000
_cell.length_c   1.000
_cell.angle_alpha   90.00
_cell.angle_beta   90.00
_cell.angle_gamma   90.00
#
_symmetry.space_group_name_H-M   'P 1'
#
loop_
_entity.id
_entity.type
_entity.pdbx_description
1 polymer ?
#
loop_
_entity_poly.entity_id
_entity_poly.type
_entity_poly.pdbx_seq_one_letter_code
_entity_poly.pdbx_strand_id
1 'polypeptide(L)'
;MMFSEGEAQQLIEILTEKAGIVQDTWHTATQKGDPVAVLKRQLEEKEKQLTAEQEDVAAAKNKLRELSKELAAERAKAAAVEAKLKEQLLTREREIAAVQARMQASYQDHVSETQQLQGKIRTLQEQLENGPNTQLARLQQENSILRDALNQATSQTESKQNAELAKLRQECNKLMKELSDKSEVLQQEEQQRKSWEIKAAASEKQIEQLQASQREVEVMLQKRLDEVSDELRKTQTSYKSLLADTEKTKGQQQSIAELQAKLLSSEAEVKSKLLELDNVKGKLQDASSENTKLLERLKSIEALLEAGQMREAEKDRDLQVALQEKTDQLSSLEREATELREAVEQQKTKNNDLREKNWKAMEALTTMEKACEEKLLAATKAKVSPAFLFSHDADVVRETFSLPEPPKMLACGRRRKQDYDTWLQEFKEKTVDVLKQQTVTTEPPDSALKLKEAEEAQSTLQAECEQYRTILAETEGMLRDLQKSVEEEEQVWKAKLTASEEELQKVHDWNHGMFGMCWTSINSLLLSSFLIQLKEYTSLLETQLENHLETASSERQNYTKEVEVLRQLLSESQEQLEAAKTETQKQSKELALVREDTWSCLGLVCKPSCGAVNSSPEADPPGAVRGRMREVPVPLACVLTEYMSPFQAQSSACSLQAELEKLRLAENAAASDTEDTQHLKERLEKEKKLTKDLGQAATKLQELLKVTQDQLAKERETVKKLKEQLQETGEEDSSKEGTSV
;
A
#
# COMPACT_ATOMS: atom_id res chain seq x y z
N MET A 1 -37.11 159.87 197.68
CA MET A 1 -37.25 161.21 197.07
C MET A 1 -38.39 161.12 196.08
N MET A 2 -39.30 162.10 196.03
CA MET A 2 -40.45 162.05 195.11
C MET A 2 -40.11 162.86 193.86
N PHE A 3 -40.34 162.28 192.69
CA PHE A 3 -40.41 163.02 191.44
C PHE A 3 -41.69 163.88 191.43
N SER A 4 -41.65 164.99 190.71
CA SER A 4 -42.84 165.76 190.39
C SER A 4 -43.63 165.10 189.26
N GLU A 5 -44.93 165.34 189.21
CA GLU A 5 -45.85 164.68 188.27
C GLU A 5 -45.48 164.94 186.80
N GLY A 6 -44.93 166.12 186.48
CA GLY A 6 -44.45 166.46 185.14
C GLY A 6 -43.22 165.67 184.68
N GLU A 7 -42.33 165.26 185.59
CA GLU A 7 -41.14 164.45 185.25
C GLU A 7 -41.51 163.01 184.87
N ALA A 8 -42.58 162.47 185.46
CA ALA A 8 -43.14 161.18 185.07
C ALA A 8 -43.79 161.24 183.68
N GLN A 9 -44.49 162.33 183.37
CA GLN A 9 -45.17 162.54 182.08
C GLN A 9 -44.18 162.50 180.89
N GLN A 10 -43.07 163.25 180.99
CA GLN A 10 -42.05 163.32 179.94
C GLN A 10 -41.34 161.97 179.70
N LEU A 11 -41.18 161.16 180.74
CA LEU A 11 -40.52 159.85 180.63
C LEU A 11 -41.41 158.82 179.90
N ILE A 12 -42.74 158.92 180.04
CA ILE A 12 -43.69 158.12 179.26
C ILE A 12 -43.62 158.50 177.77
N GLU A 13 -43.66 159.80 177.47
CA GLU A 13 -43.70 160.35 176.11
C GLU A 13 -42.49 159.88 175.27
N ILE A 14 -41.27 160.01 175.83
CA ILE A 14 -40.01 159.55 175.22
C ILE A 14 -40.00 158.03 174.98
N LEU A 15 -40.60 157.23 175.87
CA LEU A 15 -40.66 155.78 175.72
C LEU A 15 -41.66 155.36 174.64
N THR A 16 -42.80 156.05 174.51
CA THR A 16 -43.74 155.82 173.40
C THR A 16 -43.17 156.19 172.04
N GLU A 17 -42.45 157.31 171.92
CA GLU A 17 -41.82 157.73 170.66
C GLU A 17 -40.74 156.73 170.21
N LYS A 18 -39.91 156.23 171.15
CA LYS A 18 -38.93 155.17 170.84
C LYS A 18 -39.54 153.82 170.48
N ALA A 19 -40.74 153.49 170.97
CA ALA A 19 -41.40 152.23 170.66
C ALA A 19 -41.90 152.18 169.20
N GLY A 20 -42.54 153.25 168.71
CA GLY A 20 -43.15 153.28 167.37
C GLY A 20 -42.14 153.04 166.24
N ILE A 21 -40.97 153.68 166.31
CA ILE A 21 -39.93 153.64 165.26
C ILE A 21 -39.40 152.21 164.99
N VAL A 22 -39.44 151.33 165.99
CA VAL A 22 -38.92 149.95 165.90
C VAL A 22 -39.91 149.00 165.20
N GLN A 23 -41.21 149.32 165.16
CA GLN A 23 -42.22 148.42 164.60
C GLN A 23 -42.39 148.58 163.08
N ASP A 24 -42.46 149.82 162.57
CA ASP A 24 -42.61 150.11 161.13
C ASP A 24 -41.40 149.67 160.29
N THR A 25 -40.20 149.68 160.89
CA THR A 25 -38.96 149.23 160.26
C THR A 25 -38.88 147.71 160.07
N TRP A 26 -39.70 146.92 160.77
CA TRP A 26 -39.76 145.46 160.58
C TRP A 26 -40.74 145.05 159.48
N HIS A 27 -41.91 145.71 159.39
CA HIS A 27 -42.93 145.36 158.41
C HIS A 27 -42.58 145.79 156.97
N THR A 28 -41.75 146.81 156.79
CA THR A 28 -41.23 147.19 155.47
C THR A 28 -40.22 146.18 154.89
N ALA A 29 -39.60 145.34 155.71
CA ALA A 29 -38.67 144.30 155.26
C ALA A 29 -39.37 143.06 154.65
N THR A 30 -40.67 142.88 154.87
CA THR A 30 -41.37 141.60 154.57
C THR A 30 -42.05 141.53 153.20
N GLN A 31 -42.02 142.60 152.38
CA GLN A 31 -42.95 142.75 151.24
C GLN A 31 -42.39 142.42 149.83
N LYS A 32 -41.18 141.83 149.72
CA LYS A 32 -40.63 141.37 148.41
C LYS A 32 -39.88 140.03 148.48
N GLY A 33 -40.63 138.94 148.37
CA GLY A 33 -40.14 137.63 147.89
C GLY A 33 -39.33 136.79 148.88
N ASP A 34 -39.97 135.78 149.46
CA ASP A 34 -39.30 134.74 150.27
C ASP A 34 -38.31 133.91 149.42
N PRO A 35 -37.01 133.84 149.77
CA PRO A 35 -36.02 133.04 149.04
C PRO A 35 -36.33 131.53 149.06
N VAL A 36 -37.04 131.00 150.06
CA VAL A 36 -37.41 129.58 150.12
C VAL A 36 -38.34 129.21 148.95
N ALA A 37 -39.26 130.10 148.56
CA ALA A 37 -40.14 129.90 147.42
C ALA A 37 -39.40 129.96 146.06
N VAL A 38 -38.29 130.68 145.98
CA VAL A 38 -37.41 130.70 144.79
C VAL A 38 -36.63 129.39 144.70
N LEU A 39 -36.02 128.95 145.81
CA LEU A 39 -35.27 127.69 145.88
C LEU A 39 -36.15 126.46 145.59
N LYS A 40 -37.40 126.43 146.08
CA LYS A 40 -38.35 125.36 145.73
C LYS A 40 -38.64 125.31 144.23
N ARG A 41 -38.96 126.43 143.59
CA ARG A 41 -39.20 126.47 142.14
C ARG A 41 -37.95 126.10 141.32
N GLN A 42 -36.76 126.44 141.81
CA GLN A 42 -35.50 126.01 141.19
C GLN A 42 -35.26 124.49 141.36
N LEU A 43 -35.65 123.91 142.49
CA LEU A 43 -35.60 122.46 142.71
C LEU A 43 -36.60 121.73 141.80
N GLU A 44 -37.86 122.17 141.76
CA GLU A 44 -38.92 121.63 140.88
C GLU A 44 -38.49 121.66 139.40
N GLU A 45 -37.91 122.77 138.94
CA GLU A 45 -37.39 122.91 137.57
C GLU A 45 -36.14 122.04 137.34
N LYS A 46 -35.30 121.79 138.36
CA LYS A 46 -34.15 120.88 138.26
C LYS A 46 -34.55 119.41 138.30
N GLU A 47 -35.56 119.04 139.07
CA GLU A 47 -36.16 117.70 139.08
C GLU A 47 -36.82 117.41 137.73
N LYS A 48 -37.56 118.37 137.18
CA LYS A 48 -38.14 118.29 135.83
C LYS A 48 -37.09 118.15 134.72
N GLN A 49 -35.98 118.91 134.81
CA GLN A 49 -34.85 118.75 133.89
C GLN A 49 -34.19 117.38 134.05
N LEU A 50 -34.03 116.87 135.28
CA LEU A 50 -33.51 115.53 135.55
C LEU A 50 -34.43 114.43 135.00
N THR A 51 -35.76 114.58 135.08
CA THR A 51 -36.70 113.61 134.46
C THR A 51 -36.63 113.65 132.94
N ALA A 52 -36.53 114.83 132.32
CA ALA A 52 -36.36 114.96 130.87
C ALA A 52 -35.06 114.30 130.39
N GLU A 53 -33.92 114.59 131.04
CA GLU A 53 -32.64 113.94 130.76
C GLU A 53 -32.69 112.41 130.99
N GLN A 54 -33.44 111.92 131.98
CA GLN A 54 -33.65 110.48 132.18
C GLN A 54 -34.50 109.84 131.06
N GLU A 55 -35.52 110.54 130.57
CA GLU A 55 -36.35 110.11 129.44
C GLU A 55 -35.55 110.13 128.12
N ASP A 56 -34.75 111.17 127.88
CA ASP A 56 -33.85 111.28 126.70
C ASP A 56 -32.74 110.22 126.75
N VAL A 57 -32.15 109.95 127.91
CA VAL A 57 -31.19 108.84 128.09
C VAL A 57 -31.87 107.48 127.89
N ALA A 58 -33.13 107.30 128.32
CA ALA A 58 -33.89 106.08 128.08
C ALA A 58 -34.23 105.91 126.58
N ALA A 59 -34.63 106.98 125.90
CA ALA A 59 -34.89 106.99 124.46
C ALA A 59 -33.62 106.71 123.65
N ALA A 60 -32.50 107.35 123.97
CA ALA A 60 -31.20 107.09 123.36
C ALA A 60 -30.74 105.64 123.59
N LYS A 61 -30.94 105.10 124.81
CA LYS A 61 -30.62 103.70 125.15
C LYS A 61 -31.51 102.70 124.40
N ASN A 62 -32.78 103.03 124.15
CA ASN A 62 -33.67 102.20 123.34
C ASN A 62 -33.28 102.26 121.86
N LYS A 63 -33.03 103.45 121.30
CA LYS A 63 -32.55 103.62 119.94
C LYS A 63 -31.20 102.92 119.69
N LEU A 64 -30.30 102.93 120.68
CA LEU A 64 -29.04 102.18 120.63
C LEU A 64 -29.27 100.65 120.61
N ARG A 65 -30.26 100.13 121.36
CA ARG A 65 -30.65 98.70 121.31
C ARG A 65 -31.25 98.32 119.95
N GLU A 66 -32.08 99.19 119.38
CA GLU A 66 -32.69 99.00 118.06
C GLU A 66 -31.62 98.98 116.97
N LEU A 67 -30.77 99.99 116.90
CA LEU A 67 -29.62 100.04 115.98
C LEU A 67 -28.66 98.86 116.17
N SER A 68 -28.45 98.39 117.41
CA SER A 68 -27.65 97.19 117.69
C SER A 68 -28.31 95.91 117.16
N LYS A 69 -29.64 95.81 117.23
CA LYS A 69 -30.43 94.69 116.71
C LYS A 69 -30.48 94.70 115.18
N GLU A 70 -30.62 95.88 114.56
CA GLU A 70 -30.54 96.06 113.10
C GLU A 70 -29.14 95.72 112.60
N LEU A 71 -28.08 96.23 113.23
CA LEU A 71 -26.69 95.88 112.89
C LEU A 71 -26.42 94.37 113.04
N ALA A 72 -26.98 93.72 114.06
CA ALA A 72 -26.90 92.26 114.19
C ALA A 72 -27.67 91.52 113.08
N ALA A 73 -28.86 92.01 112.69
CA ALA A 73 -29.66 91.43 111.63
C ALA A 73 -28.99 91.60 110.25
N GLU A 74 -28.43 92.77 109.93
CA GLU A 74 -27.69 92.99 108.68
C GLU A 74 -26.39 92.21 108.65
N ARG A 75 -25.67 92.07 109.77
CA ARG A 75 -24.52 91.14 109.86
C ARG A 75 -24.92 89.69 109.60
N ALA A 76 -26.07 89.24 110.12
CA ALA A 76 -26.58 87.90 109.86
C ALA A 76 -27.00 87.69 108.39
N LYS A 77 -27.67 88.68 107.79
CA LYS A 77 -28.00 88.68 106.35
C LYS A 77 -26.75 88.66 105.48
N ALA A 78 -25.77 89.51 105.77
CA ALA A 78 -24.51 89.57 105.04
C ALA A 78 -23.76 88.23 105.12
N ALA A 79 -23.64 87.63 106.31
CA ALA A 79 -23.03 86.32 106.49
C ALA A 79 -23.79 85.20 105.75
N ALA A 80 -25.13 85.25 105.70
CA ALA A 80 -25.94 84.29 104.95
C ALA A 80 -25.77 84.44 103.43
N VAL A 81 -25.67 85.67 102.92
CA VAL A 81 -25.38 85.94 101.50
C VAL A 81 -23.94 85.51 101.16
N GLU A 82 -22.97 85.81 102.01
CA GLU A 82 -21.57 85.40 101.84
C GLU A 82 -21.44 83.87 101.84
N ALA A 83 -22.12 83.16 102.75
CA ALA A 83 -22.17 81.70 102.77
C ALA A 83 -22.77 81.12 101.48
N LYS A 84 -23.88 81.69 100.99
CA LYS A 84 -24.52 81.28 99.73
C LYS A 84 -23.63 81.55 98.51
N LEU A 85 -22.91 82.68 98.47
CA LEU A 85 -21.96 82.98 97.40
C LEU A 85 -20.75 82.04 97.44
N LYS A 86 -20.24 81.70 98.63
CA LYS A 86 -19.19 80.68 98.79
C LYS A 86 -19.64 79.30 98.35
N GLU A 87 -20.87 78.90 98.68
CA GLU A 87 -21.47 77.65 98.20
C GLU A 87 -21.58 77.62 96.67
N GLN A 88 -22.10 78.70 96.05
CA GLN A 88 -22.20 78.83 94.60
C GLN A 88 -20.82 78.84 93.90
N LEU A 89 -19.82 79.47 94.51
CA LEU A 89 -18.45 79.46 94.02
C LEU A 89 -17.88 78.03 94.08
N LEU A 90 -18.04 77.32 95.20
CA LEU A 90 -17.63 75.93 95.34
C LEU A 90 -18.40 74.96 94.42
N THR A 91 -19.66 75.23 94.04
CA THR A 91 -20.34 74.45 93.00
C THR A 91 -19.75 74.74 91.62
N ARG A 92 -19.45 76.01 91.31
CA ARG A 92 -18.84 76.40 90.02
C ARG A 92 -17.42 75.87 89.85
N GLU A 93 -16.60 75.84 90.91
CA GLU A 93 -15.27 75.20 90.89
C GLU A 93 -15.38 73.70 90.60
N ARG A 94 -16.35 73.00 91.23
CA ARG A 94 -16.61 71.57 90.94
C ARG A 94 -17.13 71.34 89.52
N GLU A 95 -18.01 72.21 89.02
CA GLU A 95 -18.49 72.18 87.62
C GLU A 95 -17.34 72.37 86.63
N ILE A 96 -16.45 73.34 86.86
CA ILE A 96 -15.25 73.59 86.05
C ILE A 96 -14.31 72.39 86.09
N ALA A 97 -14.00 71.83 87.27
CA ALA A 97 -13.17 70.64 87.40
C ALA A 97 -13.78 69.42 86.68
N ALA A 98 -15.10 69.23 86.76
CA ALA A 98 -15.81 68.15 86.07
C ALA A 98 -15.92 68.36 84.54
N VAL A 99 -15.84 69.59 84.04
CA VAL A 99 -15.69 69.88 82.61
C VAL A 99 -14.25 69.64 82.16
N GLN A 100 -13.26 70.11 82.91
CA GLN A 100 -11.84 69.87 82.62
C GLN A 100 -11.49 68.38 82.59
N ALA A 101 -11.97 67.60 83.56
CA ALA A 101 -11.76 66.15 83.60
C ALA A 101 -12.39 65.42 82.39
N ARG A 102 -13.62 65.81 81.98
CA ARG A 102 -14.26 65.24 80.78
C ARG A 102 -13.56 65.64 79.49
N MET A 103 -13.08 66.87 79.39
CA MET A 103 -12.29 67.36 78.25
C MET A 103 -10.95 66.64 78.15
N GLN A 104 -10.27 66.39 79.29
CA GLN A 104 -9.02 65.64 79.33
C GLN A 104 -9.23 64.16 78.98
N ALA A 105 -10.31 63.54 79.45
CA ALA A 105 -10.67 62.17 79.09
C ALA A 105 -10.93 62.04 77.58
N SER A 106 -11.84 62.85 77.03
CA SER A 106 -12.13 62.86 75.58
C SER A 106 -10.89 63.15 74.72
N TYR A 107 -9.99 64.03 75.16
CA TYR A 107 -8.72 64.24 74.47
C TYR A 107 -7.83 62.98 74.50
N GLN A 108 -7.72 62.32 75.65
CA GLN A 108 -6.94 61.09 75.80
C GLN A 108 -7.52 59.92 74.98
N ASP A 109 -8.85 59.82 74.92
CA ASP A 109 -9.58 58.85 74.10
C ASP A 109 -9.28 59.11 72.61
N HIS A 110 -9.47 60.34 72.11
CA HIS A 110 -9.18 60.70 70.72
C HIS A 110 -7.70 60.54 70.34
N VAL A 111 -6.76 60.77 71.27
CA VAL A 111 -5.34 60.46 71.06
C VAL A 111 -5.13 58.95 70.90
N SER A 112 -5.81 58.12 71.69
CA SER A 112 -5.72 56.66 71.57
C SER A 112 -6.37 56.13 70.27
N GLU A 113 -7.51 56.69 69.86
CA GLU A 113 -8.15 56.39 68.57
C GLU A 113 -7.23 56.78 67.41
N THR A 114 -6.65 57.98 67.46
CA THR A 114 -5.71 58.47 66.44
C THR A 114 -4.48 57.57 66.33
N GLN A 115 -3.90 57.13 67.46
CA GLN A 115 -2.78 56.18 67.48
C GLN A 115 -3.18 54.81 66.93
N GLN A 116 -4.38 54.30 67.25
CA GLN A 116 -4.88 53.04 66.71
C GLN A 116 -5.12 53.11 65.20
N LEU A 117 -5.66 54.23 64.70
CA LEU A 117 -5.86 54.46 63.27
C LEU A 117 -4.52 54.63 62.53
N GLN A 118 -3.56 55.36 63.08
CA GLN A 118 -2.19 55.44 62.53
C GLN A 118 -1.51 54.07 62.48
N GLY A 119 -1.69 53.24 63.52
CA GLY A 119 -1.22 51.85 63.53
C GLY A 119 -1.84 51.00 62.42
N LYS A 120 -3.18 51.06 62.28
CA LYS A 120 -3.91 50.38 61.18
C LYS A 120 -3.43 50.83 59.81
N ILE A 121 -3.30 52.15 59.58
CA ILE A 121 -2.80 52.74 58.34
C ILE A 121 -1.40 52.19 58.02
N ARG A 122 -0.47 52.18 59.00
CA ARG A 122 0.87 51.61 58.78
C ARG A 122 0.82 50.13 58.43
N THR A 123 0.03 49.31 59.14
CA THR A 123 -0.07 47.87 58.81
C THR A 123 -0.69 47.62 57.43
N LEU A 124 -1.59 48.48 56.97
CA LEU A 124 -2.15 48.41 55.61
C LEU A 124 -1.12 48.86 54.56
N GLN A 125 -0.34 49.91 54.82
CA GLN A 125 0.79 50.33 53.97
C GLN A 125 1.83 49.22 53.85
N GLU A 126 2.25 48.63 54.97
CA GLU A 126 3.18 47.50 55.00
C GLU A 126 2.64 46.29 54.21
N GLN A 127 1.34 45.99 54.28
CA GLN A 127 0.73 44.92 53.48
C GLN A 127 0.65 45.27 51.99
N LEU A 128 0.39 46.54 51.64
CA LEU A 128 0.24 47.00 50.26
C LEU A 128 1.60 47.17 49.56
N GLU A 129 2.67 47.43 50.30
CA GLU A 129 4.05 47.39 49.80
C GLU A 129 4.61 45.96 49.72
N ASN A 130 4.47 45.15 50.77
CA ASN A 130 5.11 43.84 50.84
C ASN A 130 4.32 42.73 50.11
N GLY A 131 2.99 42.84 50.01
CA GLY A 131 2.13 41.86 49.34
C GLY A 131 2.45 41.69 47.85
N PRO A 132 2.34 42.77 47.04
CA PRO A 132 2.68 42.73 45.62
C PRO A 132 4.14 42.37 45.37
N ASN A 133 5.09 42.86 46.18
CA ASN A 133 6.50 42.49 46.08
C ASN A 133 6.75 40.99 46.37
N THR A 134 6.08 40.43 47.37
CA THR A 134 6.16 38.99 47.68
C THR A 134 5.56 38.14 46.56
N GLN A 135 4.44 38.57 45.98
CA GLN A 135 3.81 37.87 44.85
C GLN A 135 4.67 37.98 43.58
N LEU A 136 5.24 39.15 43.30
CA LEU A 136 6.16 39.37 42.18
C LEU A 136 7.43 38.51 42.31
N ALA A 137 8.02 38.43 43.49
CA ALA A 137 9.19 37.59 43.75
C ALA A 137 8.88 36.09 43.52
N ARG A 138 7.70 35.61 43.95
CA ARG A 138 7.25 34.23 43.66
C ARG A 138 7.07 34.00 42.16
N LEU A 139 6.35 34.89 41.47
CA LEU A 139 6.13 34.80 40.03
C LEU A 139 7.45 34.87 39.23
N GLN A 140 8.44 35.64 39.69
CA GLN A 140 9.79 35.67 39.12
C GLN A 140 10.54 34.35 39.34
N GLN A 141 10.46 33.77 40.55
CA GLN A 141 11.04 32.46 40.85
C GLN A 141 10.39 31.34 40.03
N GLU A 142 9.07 31.32 39.94
CA GLU A 142 8.29 30.39 39.11
C GLU A 142 8.66 30.54 37.62
N ASN A 143 8.81 31.77 37.12
CA ASN A 143 9.29 32.03 35.76
C ASN A 143 10.73 31.55 35.53
N SER A 144 11.63 31.62 36.53
CA SER A 144 12.97 31.02 36.41
C SER A 144 12.86 29.51 36.29
N ILE A 145 12.16 28.86 37.24
CA ILE A 145 11.98 27.40 37.26
C ILE A 145 11.36 26.89 35.95
N LEU A 146 10.35 27.60 35.40
CA LEU A 146 9.74 27.25 34.12
C LEU A 146 10.69 27.43 32.93
N ARG A 147 11.54 28.47 32.92
CA ARG A 147 12.57 28.65 31.89
C ARG A 147 13.65 27.58 31.98
N ASP A 148 14.11 27.26 33.19
CA ASP A 148 15.15 26.26 33.43
C ASP A 148 14.64 24.85 33.07
N ALA A 149 13.39 24.51 33.42
CA ALA A 149 12.73 23.28 33.02
C ALA A 149 12.50 23.21 31.50
N LEU A 150 12.09 24.31 30.86
CA LEU A 150 11.93 24.39 29.40
C LEU A 150 13.28 24.20 28.69
N ASN A 151 14.33 24.90 29.13
CA ASN A 151 15.68 24.76 28.59
C ASN A 151 16.21 23.33 28.75
N GLN A 152 15.97 22.70 29.91
CA GLN A 152 16.34 21.31 30.16
C GLN A 152 15.57 20.33 29.26
N ALA A 153 14.26 20.53 29.08
CA ALA A 153 13.42 19.70 28.21
C ALA A 153 13.80 19.83 26.74
N THR A 154 14.04 21.06 26.26
CA THR A 154 14.53 21.33 24.90
C THR A 154 15.89 20.70 24.68
N SER A 155 16.87 20.96 25.55
CA SER A 155 18.22 20.38 25.44
C SER A 155 18.23 18.85 25.50
N GLN A 156 17.40 18.23 26.35
CA GLN A 156 17.25 16.78 26.39
C GLN A 156 16.60 16.23 25.10
N THR A 157 15.66 16.96 24.51
CA THR A 157 14.98 16.57 23.26
C THR A 157 15.92 16.70 22.07
N GLU A 158 16.64 17.81 21.95
CA GLU A 158 17.69 18.01 20.96
C GLU A 158 18.80 16.96 21.09
N SER A 159 19.22 16.62 22.30
CA SER A 159 20.21 15.57 22.56
C SER A 159 19.75 14.20 22.07
N LYS A 160 18.49 13.82 22.37
CA LYS A 160 17.87 12.57 21.87
C LYS A 160 17.78 12.56 20.35
N GLN A 161 17.24 13.63 19.74
CA GLN A 161 17.12 13.76 18.29
C GLN A 161 18.47 13.70 17.58
N ASN A 162 19.51 14.34 18.12
CA ASN A 162 20.86 14.25 17.57
C ASN A 162 21.46 12.83 17.70
N ALA A 163 21.19 12.11 18.79
CA ALA A 163 21.61 10.72 18.95
C ALA A 163 20.87 9.76 17.99
N GLU A 164 19.58 9.98 17.75
CA GLU A 164 18.77 9.23 16.78
C GLU A 164 19.20 9.53 15.34
N LEU A 165 19.44 10.80 15.00
CA LEU A 165 20.03 11.19 13.70
C LEU A 165 21.43 10.61 13.50
N ALA A 166 22.24 10.48 14.55
CA ALA A 166 23.55 9.84 14.49
C ALA A 166 23.43 8.32 14.22
N LYS A 167 22.48 7.63 14.88
CA LYS A 167 22.17 6.21 14.60
C LYS A 167 21.67 6.00 13.18
N LEU A 168 20.69 6.78 12.72
CA LEU A 168 20.16 6.69 11.36
C LEU A 168 21.25 6.96 10.31
N ARG A 169 22.16 7.92 10.55
CA ARG A 169 23.34 8.13 9.68
C ARG A 169 24.29 6.92 9.69
N GLN A 170 24.52 6.30 10.85
CA GLN A 170 25.34 5.10 10.97
C GLN A 170 24.70 3.89 10.26
N GLU A 171 23.38 3.72 10.37
CA GLU A 171 22.60 2.68 9.72
C GLU A 171 22.57 2.87 8.19
N CYS A 172 22.33 4.09 7.70
CA CYS A 172 22.45 4.40 6.27
C CYS A 172 23.87 4.12 5.75
N ASN A 173 24.92 4.48 6.49
CA ASN A 173 26.30 4.15 6.10
C ASN A 173 26.57 2.64 6.10
N LYS A 174 26.03 1.89 7.07
CA LYS A 174 26.11 0.42 7.13
C LYS A 174 25.39 -0.23 5.95
N LEU A 175 24.18 0.23 5.63
CA LEU A 175 23.39 -0.27 4.49
C LEU A 175 24.02 0.10 3.14
N MET A 176 24.57 1.30 2.98
CA MET A 176 25.34 1.66 1.79
C MET A 176 26.57 0.77 1.62
N LYS A 177 27.28 0.42 2.71
CA LYS A 177 28.38 -0.53 2.65
C LYS A 177 27.90 -1.95 2.32
N GLU A 178 26.86 -2.46 2.99
CA GLU A 178 26.31 -3.77 2.66
C GLU A 178 25.80 -3.85 1.21
N LEU A 179 25.36 -2.74 0.63
CA LEU A 179 25.00 -2.64 -0.77
C LEU A 179 26.22 -2.61 -1.70
N SER A 180 27.30 -1.89 -1.37
CA SER A 180 28.55 -1.94 -2.15
C SER A 180 29.19 -3.32 -2.10
N ASP A 181 29.32 -3.91 -0.91
CA ASP A 181 29.92 -5.22 -0.69
C ASP A 181 29.12 -6.31 -1.47
N LYS A 182 27.78 -6.24 -1.47
CA LYS A 182 26.93 -7.13 -2.29
C LYS A 182 27.03 -6.86 -3.79
N SER A 183 27.18 -5.59 -4.20
CA SER A 183 27.36 -5.23 -5.61
C SER A 183 28.69 -5.74 -6.17
N GLU A 184 29.76 -5.67 -5.37
CA GLU A 184 31.07 -6.22 -5.74
C GLU A 184 31.02 -7.75 -5.85
N VAL A 185 30.37 -8.44 -4.89
CA VAL A 185 30.16 -9.90 -4.96
C VAL A 185 29.33 -10.28 -6.18
N LEU A 186 28.23 -9.58 -6.48
CA LEU A 186 27.41 -9.85 -7.66
C LEU A 186 28.19 -9.62 -8.97
N GLN A 187 29.05 -8.60 -9.02
CA GLN A 187 29.93 -8.36 -10.16
C GLN A 187 30.99 -9.47 -10.32
N GLN A 188 31.53 -10.01 -9.23
CA GLN A 188 32.45 -11.15 -9.24
C GLN A 188 31.75 -12.44 -9.70
N GLU A 189 30.56 -12.73 -9.19
CA GLU A 189 29.72 -13.86 -9.63
C GLU A 189 29.33 -13.74 -11.11
N GLU A 190 29.03 -12.53 -11.60
CA GLU A 190 28.78 -12.32 -13.03
C GLU A 190 30.03 -12.59 -13.88
N GLN A 191 31.22 -12.20 -13.43
CA GLN A 191 32.49 -12.53 -14.12
C GLN A 191 32.77 -14.03 -14.10
N GLN A 192 32.54 -14.70 -12.97
CA GLN A 192 32.65 -16.16 -12.86
C GLN A 192 31.68 -16.86 -13.83
N ARG A 193 30.41 -16.48 -13.82
CA ARG A 193 29.37 -16.97 -14.75
C ARG A 193 29.81 -16.85 -16.20
N LYS A 194 30.28 -15.67 -16.63
CA LYS A 194 30.80 -15.46 -17.99
C LYS A 194 32.00 -16.36 -18.30
N SER A 195 32.88 -16.62 -17.32
CA SER A 195 33.98 -17.58 -17.48
C SER A 195 33.50 -19.03 -17.65
N TRP A 196 32.40 -19.42 -16.98
CA TRP A 196 31.81 -20.75 -17.08
C TRP A 196 31.01 -20.92 -18.37
N GLU A 197 30.30 -19.88 -18.81
CA GLU A 197 29.60 -19.80 -20.10
C GLU A 197 30.57 -19.96 -21.28
N ILE A 198 31.72 -19.28 -21.25
CA ILE A 198 32.78 -19.45 -22.26
C ILE A 198 33.36 -20.88 -22.25
N LYS A 199 33.55 -21.50 -21.08
CA LYS A 199 34.02 -22.89 -20.97
C LYS A 199 32.97 -23.87 -21.49
N ALA A 200 31.68 -23.66 -21.17
CA ALA A 200 30.57 -24.48 -21.64
C ALA A 200 30.49 -24.46 -23.17
N ALA A 201 30.45 -23.28 -23.79
CA ALA A 201 30.44 -23.13 -25.25
C ALA A 201 31.69 -23.75 -25.93
N ALA A 202 32.85 -23.71 -25.27
CA ALA A 202 34.06 -24.39 -25.76
C ALA A 202 33.94 -25.93 -25.68
N SER A 203 33.32 -26.47 -24.62
CA SER A 203 33.04 -27.90 -24.48
C SER A 203 31.95 -28.39 -25.43
N GLU A 204 30.87 -27.61 -25.62
CA GLU A 204 29.83 -27.89 -26.62
C GLU A 204 30.44 -27.99 -28.02
N LYS A 205 31.29 -27.03 -28.40
CA LYS A 205 32.01 -27.07 -29.69
C LYS A 205 32.95 -28.28 -29.83
N GLN A 206 33.57 -28.74 -28.74
CA GLN A 206 34.34 -30.00 -28.75
C GLN A 206 33.43 -31.22 -28.97
N ILE A 207 32.24 -31.24 -28.35
CA ILE A 207 31.24 -32.30 -28.55
C ILE A 207 30.72 -32.29 -29.99
N GLU A 208 30.39 -31.12 -30.56
CA GLU A 208 30.01 -30.99 -31.97
C GLU A 208 31.09 -31.52 -32.92
N GLN A 209 32.35 -31.16 -32.68
CA GLN A 209 33.49 -31.61 -33.49
C GLN A 209 33.72 -33.12 -33.37
N LEU A 210 33.57 -33.69 -32.17
CA LEU A 210 33.64 -35.14 -31.96
C LEU A 210 32.49 -35.86 -32.67
N GLN A 211 31.25 -35.38 -32.54
CA GLN A 211 30.09 -35.93 -33.26
C GLN A 211 30.25 -35.81 -34.79
N ALA A 212 30.84 -34.73 -35.31
CA ALA A 212 31.14 -34.60 -36.73
C ALA A 212 32.13 -35.69 -37.18
N SER A 213 33.24 -35.87 -36.44
CA SER A 213 34.23 -36.92 -36.76
C SER A 213 33.66 -38.34 -36.61
N GLN A 214 32.73 -38.57 -35.67
CA GLN A 214 32.00 -39.84 -35.54
C GLN A 214 31.14 -40.10 -36.77
N ARG A 215 30.34 -39.13 -37.22
CA ARG A 215 29.53 -39.24 -38.44
C ARG A 215 30.38 -39.47 -39.70
N GLU A 216 31.54 -38.82 -39.81
CA GLU A 216 32.49 -39.06 -40.91
C GLU A 216 33.04 -40.50 -40.89
N VAL A 217 33.39 -41.02 -39.71
CA VAL A 217 33.82 -42.42 -39.54
C VAL A 217 32.69 -43.41 -39.82
N GLU A 218 31.47 -43.14 -39.34
CA GLU A 218 30.27 -43.93 -39.64
C GLU A 218 29.99 -44.00 -41.14
N VAL A 219 30.04 -42.86 -41.85
CA VAL A 219 29.88 -42.81 -43.32
C VAL A 219 31.00 -43.55 -44.05
N MET A 220 32.25 -43.47 -43.58
CA MET A 220 33.36 -44.24 -44.14
C MET A 220 33.23 -45.75 -43.90
N LEU A 221 32.73 -46.16 -42.72
CA LEU A 221 32.47 -47.56 -42.39
C LEU A 221 31.29 -48.11 -43.19
N GLN A 222 30.20 -47.35 -43.34
CA GLN A 222 29.06 -47.71 -44.19
C GLN A 222 29.51 -47.87 -45.65
N LYS A 223 30.27 -46.90 -46.20
CA LYS A 223 30.80 -47.01 -47.56
C LYS A 223 31.68 -48.24 -47.74
N ARG A 224 32.50 -48.61 -46.75
CA ARG A 224 33.29 -49.87 -46.79
C ARG A 224 32.41 -51.12 -46.69
N LEU A 225 31.35 -51.09 -45.90
CA LEU A 225 30.37 -52.18 -45.84
C LEU A 225 29.65 -52.36 -47.17
N ASP A 226 29.30 -51.26 -47.84
CA ASP A 226 28.70 -51.27 -49.17
C ASP A 226 29.69 -51.81 -50.22
N GLU A 227 30.95 -51.34 -50.22
CA GLU A 227 32.04 -51.82 -51.08
C GLU A 227 32.27 -53.33 -50.92
N VAL A 228 32.36 -53.83 -49.68
CA VAL A 228 32.51 -55.27 -49.37
C VAL A 228 31.26 -56.06 -49.76
N SER A 229 30.06 -55.51 -49.57
CA SER A 229 28.81 -56.14 -50.01
C SER A 229 28.72 -56.25 -51.54
N ASP A 230 29.27 -55.27 -52.24
CA ASP A 230 29.40 -55.24 -53.69
C ASP A 230 30.42 -56.29 -54.19
N GLU A 231 31.57 -56.41 -53.54
CA GLU A 231 32.55 -57.46 -53.82
C GLU A 231 32.01 -58.87 -53.50
N LEU A 232 31.28 -59.04 -52.40
CA LEU A 232 30.58 -60.28 -52.08
C LEU A 232 29.54 -60.63 -53.14
N ARG A 233 28.79 -59.65 -53.67
CA ARG A 233 27.82 -59.87 -54.76
C ARG A 233 28.53 -60.23 -56.08
N LYS A 234 29.64 -59.57 -56.41
CA LYS A 234 30.47 -59.86 -57.60
C LYS A 234 31.07 -61.27 -57.52
N THR A 235 31.69 -61.63 -56.40
CA THR A 235 32.27 -62.96 -56.17
C THR A 235 31.20 -64.07 -56.11
N GLN A 236 30.06 -63.84 -55.47
CA GLN A 236 28.94 -64.80 -55.49
C GLN A 236 28.39 -65.00 -56.91
N THR A 237 28.34 -63.95 -57.73
CA THR A 237 27.90 -64.05 -59.14
C THR A 237 28.93 -64.79 -60.00
N SER A 238 30.22 -64.51 -59.80
CA SER A 238 31.33 -65.25 -60.43
C SER A 238 31.29 -66.74 -60.05
N TYR A 239 31.10 -67.06 -58.77
CA TYR A 239 30.95 -68.44 -58.28
C TYR A 239 29.73 -69.16 -58.87
N LYS A 240 28.59 -68.48 -59.02
CA LYS A 240 27.41 -69.01 -59.73
C LYS A 240 27.70 -69.31 -61.21
N SER A 241 28.43 -68.43 -61.89
CA SER A 241 28.88 -68.67 -63.27
C SER A 241 29.81 -69.89 -63.34
N LEU A 242 30.80 -69.96 -62.44
CA LEU A 242 31.74 -71.08 -62.38
C LEU A 242 31.03 -72.41 -62.10
N LEU A 243 30.02 -72.42 -61.21
CA LEU A 243 29.17 -73.60 -61.00
C LEU A 243 28.47 -74.03 -62.30
N ALA A 244 27.80 -73.10 -62.99
CA ALA A 244 27.13 -73.39 -64.26
C ALA A 244 28.11 -73.90 -65.34
N ASP A 245 29.34 -73.37 -65.40
CA ASP A 245 30.39 -73.89 -66.29
C ASP A 245 30.90 -75.28 -65.86
N THR A 246 30.96 -75.60 -64.55
CA THR A 246 31.25 -76.97 -64.09
C THR A 246 30.12 -77.96 -64.37
N GLU A 247 28.86 -77.52 -64.37
CA GLU A 247 27.71 -78.36 -64.77
C GLU A 247 27.69 -78.58 -66.28
N LYS A 248 27.94 -77.54 -67.06
CA LYS A 248 28.07 -77.60 -68.53
C LYS A 248 29.22 -78.51 -68.96
N THR A 249 30.39 -78.40 -68.32
CA THR A 249 31.53 -79.29 -68.61
C THR A 249 31.30 -80.71 -68.13
N LYS A 250 30.56 -80.95 -67.03
CA LYS A 250 30.07 -82.30 -66.67
C LYS A 250 29.13 -82.87 -67.74
N GLY A 251 28.20 -82.08 -68.28
CA GLY A 251 27.32 -82.50 -69.37
C GLY A 251 28.08 -82.80 -70.66
N GLN A 252 29.11 -82.01 -70.99
CA GLN A 252 30.03 -82.30 -72.09
C GLN A 252 30.84 -83.58 -71.83
N GLN A 253 31.32 -83.81 -70.60
CA GLN A 253 32.02 -85.03 -70.21
C GLN A 253 31.13 -86.28 -70.33
N GLN A 254 29.85 -86.18 -69.95
CA GLN A 254 28.85 -87.23 -70.16
C GLN A 254 28.64 -87.51 -71.66
N SER A 255 28.48 -86.47 -72.48
CA SER A 255 28.35 -86.61 -73.94
C SER A 255 29.60 -87.24 -74.59
N ILE A 256 30.80 -86.90 -74.11
CA ILE A 256 32.06 -87.54 -74.53
C ILE A 256 32.09 -89.02 -74.11
N ALA A 257 31.63 -89.36 -72.90
CA ALA A 257 31.54 -90.76 -72.46
C ALA A 257 30.52 -91.56 -73.28
N GLU A 258 29.38 -90.97 -73.68
CA GLU A 258 28.45 -91.59 -74.64
C GLU A 258 29.08 -91.81 -76.01
N LEU A 259 29.85 -90.85 -76.52
CA LEU A 259 30.57 -90.98 -77.79
C LEU A 259 31.66 -92.06 -77.72
N GLN A 260 32.36 -92.18 -76.58
CA GLN A 260 33.30 -93.27 -76.32
C GLN A 260 32.59 -94.63 -76.27
N ALA A 261 31.41 -94.73 -75.64
CA ALA A 261 30.61 -95.94 -75.64
C ALA A 261 30.15 -96.33 -77.06
N LYS A 262 29.68 -95.35 -77.86
CA LYS A 262 29.30 -95.54 -79.27
C LYS A 262 30.48 -95.98 -80.15
N LEU A 263 31.68 -95.45 -79.88
CA LEU A 263 32.93 -95.86 -80.55
C LEU A 263 33.33 -97.30 -80.18
N LEU A 264 33.21 -97.69 -78.91
CA LEU A 264 33.48 -99.07 -78.48
C LEU A 264 32.49 -100.07 -79.08
N SER A 265 31.21 -99.70 -79.26
CA SER A 265 30.25 -100.57 -79.96
C SER A 265 30.56 -100.72 -81.44
N SER A 266 30.95 -99.65 -82.15
CA SER A 266 31.30 -99.78 -83.58
C SER A 266 32.65 -100.47 -83.79
N GLU A 267 33.61 -100.33 -82.85
CA GLU A 267 34.84 -101.13 -82.85
C GLU A 267 34.55 -102.64 -82.64
N ALA A 268 33.55 -102.98 -81.81
CA ALA A 268 33.09 -104.35 -81.64
C ALA A 268 32.38 -104.89 -82.89
N GLU A 269 31.56 -104.09 -83.57
CA GLU A 269 30.96 -104.45 -84.87
C GLU A 269 32.04 -104.69 -85.94
N VAL A 270 33.06 -103.83 -86.02
CA VAL A 270 34.21 -104.01 -86.94
C VAL A 270 34.99 -105.29 -86.62
N LYS A 271 35.20 -105.61 -85.34
CA LYS A 271 35.82 -106.90 -84.93
C LYS A 271 34.95 -108.10 -85.34
N SER A 272 33.63 -108.01 -85.23
CA SER A 272 32.71 -109.05 -85.74
C SER A 272 32.82 -109.19 -87.26
N LYS A 273 32.88 -108.07 -88.01
CA LYS A 273 33.03 -108.08 -89.47
C LYS A 273 34.38 -108.61 -89.95
N LEU A 274 35.45 -108.45 -89.16
CA LEU A 274 36.75 -109.09 -89.43
C LEU A 274 36.68 -110.61 -89.27
N LEU A 275 35.97 -111.11 -88.25
CA LEU A 275 35.74 -112.56 -88.06
C LEU A 275 34.86 -113.17 -89.18
N GLU A 276 33.86 -112.43 -89.67
CA GLU A 276 33.11 -112.80 -90.88
C GLU A 276 34.03 -112.89 -92.11
N LEU A 277 34.94 -111.92 -92.29
CA LEU A 277 35.88 -111.88 -93.41
C LEU A 277 36.88 -113.05 -93.41
N ASP A 278 37.48 -113.38 -92.26
CA ASP A 278 38.41 -114.53 -92.19
C ASP A 278 37.69 -115.88 -92.42
N ASN A 279 36.42 -116.00 -92.03
CA ASN A 279 35.57 -117.17 -92.34
C ASN A 279 35.29 -117.28 -93.87
N VAL A 280 34.99 -116.16 -94.54
CA VAL A 280 34.84 -116.12 -96.01
C VAL A 280 36.17 -116.44 -96.73
N LYS A 281 37.28 -115.92 -96.21
CA LYS A 281 38.64 -116.17 -96.72
C LYS A 281 39.06 -117.64 -96.58
N GLY A 282 38.71 -118.30 -95.48
CA GLY A 282 38.89 -119.76 -95.32
C GLY A 282 38.20 -120.55 -96.43
N LYS A 283 36.91 -120.29 -96.66
CA LYS A 283 36.11 -120.94 -97.72
C LYS A 283 36.70 -120.73 -99.12
N LEU A 284 37.29 -119.56 -99.38
CA LEU A 284 37.98 -119.27 -100.64
C LEU A 284 39.28 -120.08 -100.79
N GLN A 285 40.01 -120.30 -99.69
CA GLN A 285 41.23 -121.09 -99.67
C GLN A 285 40.95 -122.60 -99.86
N ASP A 286 39.85 -123.11 -99.29
CA ASP A 286 39.40 -124.49 -99.53
C ASP A 286 39.10 -124.75 -101.01
N ALA A 287 38.32 -123.86 -101.65
CA ALA A 287 37.98 -123.93 -103.08
C ALA A 287 39.21 -123.78 -103.99
N SER A 288 40.21 -123.01 -103.57
CA SER A 288 41.52 -122.94 -104.25
C SER A 288 42.24 -124.30 -104.23
N SER A 289 42.13 -125.04 -103.11
CA SER A 289 42.73 -126.38 -102.95
C SER A 289 42.04 -127.49 -103.76
N GLU A 290 40.84 -127.26 -104.29
CA GLU A 290 40.19 -128.18 -105.23
C GLU A 290 40.62 -127.91 -106.68
N ASN A 291 40.76 -126.64 -107.07
CA ASN A 291 41.22 -126.26 -108.40
C ASN A 291 42.62 -126.81 -108.73
N THR A 292 43.54 -126.85 -107.76
CA THR A 292 44.87 -127.46 -107.98
C THR A 292 44.80 -128.96 -108.26
N LYS A 293 43.96 -129.70 -107.53
CA LYS A 293 43.74 -131.15 -107.74
C LYS A 293 43.11 -131.46 -109.10
N LEU A 294 42.29 -130.55 -109.63
CA LEU A 294 41.71 -130.66 -110.98
C LEU A 294 42.77 -130.40 -112.08
N LEU A 295 43.67 -129.44 -111.87
CA LEU A 295 44.76 -129.14 -112.81
C LEU A 295 45.79 -130.28 -112.95
N GLU A 296 46.08 -131.01 -111.87
CA GLU A 296 46.96 -132.19 -111.94
C GLU A 296 46.33 -133.35 -112.72
N ARG A 297 45.00 -133.51 -112.67
CA ARG A 297 44.28 -134.50 -113.48
C ARG A 297 44.35 -134.21 -114.98
N LEU A 298 44.30 -132.95 -115.40
CA LEU A 298 44.39 -132.59 -116.83
C LEU A 298 45.75 -132.95 -117.43
N LYS A 299 46.85 -132.63 -116.74
CA LYS A 299 48.22 -132.94 -117.19
C LYS A 299 48.50 -134.44 -117.36
N SER A 300 47.76 -135.30 -116.63
CA SER A 300 47.88 -136.75 -116.77
C SER A 300 47.18 -137.33 -118.02
N ILE A 301 46.37 -136.53 -118.73
CA ILE A 301 45.61 -136.97 -119.90
C ILE A 301 46.31 -136.55 -121.20
N GLU A 302 46.90 -135.35 -121.23
CA GLU A 302 47.65 -134.84 -122.39
C GLU A 302 48.82 -135.76 -122.78
N ALA A 303 49.56 -136.28 -121.78
CA ALA A 303 50.68 -137.20 -121.95
C ALA A 303 50.34 -138.58 -122.57
N LEU A 304 49.06 -138.91 -122.75
CA LEU A 304 48.60 -140.18 -123.35
C LEU A 304 48.13 -140.02 -124.82
N LEU A 305 48.04 -138.81 -125.35
CA LEU A 305 47.59 -138.56 -126.73
C LEU A 305 48.74 -138.43 -127.74
N GLU A 306 49.86 -137.82 -127.36
CA GLU A 306 50.98 -137.57 -128.29
C GLU A 306 51.80 -138.83 -128.63
N ALA A 307 51.70 -139.90 -127.85
CA ALA A 307 52.46 -141.14 -128.04
C ALA A 307 51.93 -142.06 -129.16
N GLY A 308 50.78 -141.75 -129.78
CA GLY A 308 50.02 -142.70 -130.61
C GLY A 308 50.05 -142.53 -132.12
N GLN A 309 50.38 -141.34 -132.67
CA GLN A 309 49.99 -140.98 -134.05
C GLN A 309 51.10 -141.04 -135.13
N MET A 310 52.33 -141.47 -134.81
CA MET A 310 53.45 -141.50 -135.78
C MET A 310 54.09 -142.90 -135.91
N ARG A 311 53.32 -143.91 -136.33
CA ARG A 311 53.88 -145.23 -136.72
C ARG A 311 53.15 -146.02 -137.83
N GLU A 312 52.28 -145.41 -138.62
CA GLU A 312 51.72 -146.05 -139.84
C GLU A 312 51.83 -145.12 -141.07
N ALA A 313 53.07 -144.81 -141.41
CA ALA A 313 53.49 -144.76 -142.81
C ALA A 313 54.22 -146.08 -143.11
N GLU A 314 54.20 -146.56 -144.37
CA GLU A 314 54.69 -147.86 -144.84
C GLU A 314 53.74 -149.07 -144.62
N LYS A 315 52.78 -149.22 -145.53
CA LYS A 315 52.90 -150.33 -146.51
C LYS A 315 52.21 -150.05 -147.84
N ASP A 316 52.93 -150.41 -148.88
CA ASP A 316 52.68 -150.01 -150.26
C ASP A 316 51.50 -150.74 -150.92
N ARG A 317 50.62 -149.94 -151.53
CA ARG A 317 50.52 -149.88 -152.99
C ARG A 317 50.55 -151.22 -153.73
N ASP A 318 49.58 -152.07 -153.44
CA ASP A 318 49.18 -153.11 -154.39
C ASP A 318 47.66 -153.25 -154.46
N LEU A 319 47.19 -153.67 -155.63
CA LEU A 319 45.81 -154.09 -155.88
C LEU A 319 44.69 -153.04 -155.65
N GLN A 320 44.85 -151.95 -156.39
CA GLN A 320 43.87 -151.41 -157.35
C GLN A 320 43.06 -152.48 -158.18
N VAL A 321 43.39 -153.77 -158.04
CA VAL A 321 42.80 -154.94 -158.71
C VAL A 321 42.34 -156.01 -157.68
N ALA A 322 42.12 -155.59 -156.42
CA ALA A 322 41.14 -156.15 -155.49
C ALA A 322 40.05 -155.08 -155.25
N LEU A 323 39.64 -154.38 -156.32
CA LEU A 323 38.55 -154.83 -157.21
C LEU A 323 37.23 -154.86 -156.44
N GLN A 324 36.30 -154.04 -156.90
CA GLN A 324 34.97 -154.46 -157.35
C GLN A 324 34.06 -155.26 -156.41
N GLU A 325 34.47 -156.28 -155.66
CA GLU A 325 33.57 -157.07 -154.79
C GLU A 325 32.87 -156.22 -153.70
N LYS A 326 33.53 -155.15 -153.23
CA LYS A 326 32.93 -154.16 -152.32
C LYS A 326 32.26 -152.99 -153.05
N THR A 327 32.67 -152.69 -154.28
CA THR A 327 31.86 -151.90 -155.23
C THR A 327 30.57 -152.63 -155.59
N ASP A 328 30.55 -153.97 -155.54
CA ASP A 328 29.42 -154.85 -155.88
C ASP A 328 28.55 -155.15 -154.65
N GLN A 329 29.08 -155.02 -153.43
CA GLN A 329 28.26 -155.00 -152.23
C GLN A 329 27.67 -153.62 -151.97
N LEU A 330 28.38 -152.54 -152.31
CA LEU A 330 27.74 -151.24 -152.49
C LEU A 330 26.73 -151.31 -153.64
N SER A 331 27.04 -151.88 -154.81
CA SER A 331 26.04 -152.03 -155.89
C SER A 331 24.88 -152.94 -155.49
N SER A 332 25.04 -153.89 -154.56
CA SER A 332 23.92 -154.68 -154.03
C SER A 332 22.99 -153.86 -153.13
N LEU A 333 23.52 -152.96 -152.29
CA LEU A 333 22.75 -152.11 -151.39
C LEU A 333 22.26 -150.83 -152.07
N GLU A 334 22.98 -150.36 -153.09
CA GLU A 334 22.60 -149.30 -154.02
C GLU A 334 21.50 -149.82 -154.95
N ARG A 335 21.57 -151.08 -155.40
CA ARG A 335 20.47 -151.76 -156.10
C ARG A 335 19.27 -152.06 -155.19
N GLU A 336 19.46 -152.45 -153.93
CA GLU A 336 18.35 -152.58 -152.98
C GLU A 336 17.74 -151.20 -152.66
N ALA A 337 18.57 -150.13 -152.65
CA ALA A 337 18.11 -148.76 -152.52
C ALA A 337 17.46 -148.19 -153.79
N THR A 338 17.83 -148.60 -155.01
CA THR A 338 17.09 -148.25 -156.23
C THR A 338 15.83 -149.09 -156.38
N GLU A 339 15.86 -150.41 -156.15
CA GLU A 339 14.66 -151.25 -156.22
C GLU A 339 13.58 -150.80 -155.21
N LEU A 340 13.97 -150.40 -153.98
CA LEU A 340 13.04 -149.85 -152.99
C LEU A 340 12.79 -148.33 -153.08
N ARG A 341 13.58 -147.55 -153.85
CA ARG A 341 13.27 -146.13 -154.11
C ARG A 341 12.73 -145.81 -155.48
N GLU A 342 12.85 -146.65 -156.50
CA GLU A 342 12.03 -146.56 -157.71
C GLU A 342 10.57 -146.83 -157.35
N ALA A 343 10.30 -147.73 -156.37
CA ALA A 343 8.99 -147.86 -155.74
C ALA A 343 8.53 -146.58 -155.00
N VAL A 344 9.43 -145.88 -154.30
CA VAL A 344 9.12 -144.60 -153.64
C VAL A 344 8.97 -143.46 -154.66
N GLU A 345 9.73 -143.47 -155.76
CA GLU A 345 9.76 -142.37 -156.74
C GLU A 345 8.65 -142.52 -157.78
N GLN A 346 8.19 -143.73 -158.10
CA GLN A 346 6.92 -143.97 -158.80
C GLN A 346 5.67 -143.60 -157.96
N GLN A 347 5.83 -143.41 -156.65
CA GLN A 347 4.77 -142.93 -155.75
C GLN A 347 4.96 -141.46 -155.34
N LYS A 348 6.19 -140.93 -155.36
CA LYS A 348 6.49 -139.50 -155.18
C LYS A 348 6.27 -138.69 -156.45
N THR A 349 6.57 -139.19 -157.65
CA THR A 349 6.16 -138.52 -158.91
C THR A 349 4.65 -138.27 -158.91
N LYS A 350 3.86 -139.29 -158.56
CA LYS A 350 2.40 -139.18 -158.33
C LYS A 350 1.97 -138.21 -157.21
N ASN A 351 2.87 -137.74 -156.34
CA ASN A 351 2.58 -136.69 -155.36
C ASN A 351 3.21 -135.33 -155.74
N ASN A 352 4.31 -135.33 -156.49
CA ASN A 352 4.92 -134.15 -157.07
C ASN A 352 3.97 -133.52 -158.10
N ASP A 353 3.23 -134.32 -158.88
CA ASP A 353 2.12 -133.86 -159.75
C ASP A 353 0.98 -133.12 -158.99
N LEU A 354 0.85 -133.37 -157.68
CA LEU A 354 -0.11 -132.69 -156.80
C LEU A 354 0.54 -131.52 -156.03
N ARG A 355 1.84 -131.59 -155.74
CA ARG A 355 2.60 -130.50 -155.10
C ARG A 355 2.98 -129.41 -156.07
N GLU A 356 3.23 -129.70 -157.36
CA GLU A 356 3.41 -128.67 -158.38
C GLU A 356 2.14 -127.81 -158.55
N LYS A 357 0.96 -128.42 -158.35
CA LYS A 357 -0.34 -127.71 -158.32
C LYS A 357 -0.60 -126.92 -157.03
N ASN A 358 0.17 -127.15 -155.97
CA ASN A 358 0.10 -126.36 -154.73
C ASN A 358 1.22 -125.29 -154.67
N TRP A 359 2.39 -125.59 -155.25
CA TRP A 359 3.47 -124.66 -155.56
C TRP A 359 2.94 -123.50 -156.41
N LYS A 360 2.22 -123.82 -157.50
CA LYS A 360 1.48 -122.86 -158.34
C LYS A 360 0.31 -122.13 -157.65
N ALA A 361 0.07 -122.39 -156.36
CA ALA A 361 -0.87 -121.67 -155.52
C ALA A 361 -0.19 -120.91 -154.35
N MET A 362 1.11 -121.12 -154.09
CA MET A 362 1.91 -120.29 -153.18
C MET A 362 2.96 -119.42 -153.90
N GLU A 363 3.11 -119.59 -155.22
CA GLU A 363 3.47 -118.52 -156.17
C GLU A 363 2.53 -117.29 -156.07
N ALA A 364 1.41 -117.39 -155.34
CA ALA A 364 0.54 -116.28 -154.97
C ALA A 364 0.95 -115.53 -153.67
N LEU A 365 1.90 -116.07 -152.86
CA LEU A 365 2.42 -115.41 -151.65
C LEU A 365 3.89 -114.95 -151.75
N THR A 366 4.44 -115.05 -152.96
CA THR A 366 5.34 -114.03 -153.57
C THR A 366 4.73 -112.62 -153.61
N THR A 367 3.51 -112.41 -153.08
CA THR A 367 2.94 -111.10 -152.73
C THR A 367 3.33 -110.61 -151.32
N MET A 368 4.03 -111.43 -150.52
CA MET A 368 4.73 -110.99 -149.30
C MET A 368 6.24 -111.26 -149.39
N GLU A 369 6.82 -110.96 -150.55
CA GLU A 369 8.27 -110.81 -150.71
C GLU A 369 8.82 -109.74 -149.75
N LYS A 370 9.37 -110.17 -148.61
CA LYS A 370 10.37 -109.38 -147.88
C LYS A 370 11.78 -109.71 -148.37
N ALA A 371 11.95 -109.58 -149.68
CA ALA A 371 13.23 -109.71 -150.40
C ALA A 371 13.74 -108.37 -150.98
N CYS A 372 13.04 -107.25 -150.72
CA CYS A 372 13.59 -105.91 -150.85
C CYS A 372 13.04 -105.01 -149.75
N GLU A 373 13.83 -104.80 -148.70
CA GLU A 373 14.32 -103.48 -148.26
C GLU A 373 15.05 -103.73 -146.92
N GLU A 374 16.37 -103.52 -146.81
CA GLU A 374 17.05 -102.23 -146.98
C GLU A 374 16.42 -101.16 -146.05
N LYS A 375 17.11 -100.34 -145.29
CA LYS A 375 18.52 -99.99 -145.19
C LYS A 375 18.65 -99.13 -143.90
N LEU A 376 19.83 -98.63 -143.52
CA LEU A 376 20.19 -97.22 -143.72
C LEU A 376 18.95 -96.27 -143.92
N LEU A 377 18.75 -95.20 -143.16
CA LEU A 377 19.76 -94.41 -142.45
C LEU A 377 19.15 -93.37 -141.47
N ALA A 378 20.06 -92.72 -140.75
CA ALA A 378 20.03 -91.28 -140.44
C ALA A 378 18.88 -90.69 -139.60
N ALA A 379 19.21 -90.58 -138.30
CA ALA A 379 19.45 -89.28 -137.67
C ALA A 379 18.26 -88.34 -137.42
N THR A 380 18.61 -87.13 -137.00
CA THR A 380 17.76 -86.04 -136.51
C THR A 380 17.08 -86.32 -135.16
N LYS A 381 16.68 -85.31 -134.37
CA LYS A 381 17.14 -83.93 -134.13
C LYS A 381 16.19 -83.39 -133.05
N ALA A 382 16.63 -82.37 -132.31
CA ALA A 382 15.83 -81.61 -131.35
C ALA A 382 15.39 -82.40 -130.09
N LYS A 383 14.92 -81.80 -128.98
CA LYS A 383 14.95 -80.46 -128.33
C LYS A 383 13.59 -80.34 -127.61
N VAL A 384 13.55 -79.67 -126.44
CA VAL A 384 12.31 -79.25 -125.72
C VAL A 384 11.60 -80.48 -125.07
N SER A 385 11.51 -80.63 -123.73
CA SER A 385 10.81 -79.82 -122.70
C SER A 385 9.27 -79.91 -122.86
N PRO A 386 8.40 -79.80 -121.83
CA PRO A 386 8.61 -79.02 -120.59
C PRO A 386 7.92 -79.55 -119.28
N ALA A 387 7.89 -78.66 -118.28
CA ALA A 387 6.85 -78.46 -117.25
C ALA A 387 6.59 -79.54 -116.18
N PHE A 388 6.85 -79.28 -114.89
CA PHE A 388 6.05 -78.48 -113.91
C PHE A 388 4.73 -79.13 -113.42
N LEU A 389 4.65 -79.28 -112.08
CA LEU A 389 3.48 -79.22 -111.18
C LEU A 389 2.60 -80.46 -110.85
N PHE A 390 2.71 -80.86 -109.57
CA PHE A 390 1.65 -81.12 -108.58
C PHE A 390 0.80 -82.41 -108.55
N SER A 391 0.29 -82.67 -107.34
CA SER A 391 -0.65 -83.73 -106.89
C SER A 391 -0.01 -85.13 -106.72
N HIS A 392 0.01 -85.87 -105.59
CA HIS A 392 -0.63 -85.90 -104.24
C HIS A 392 -1.57 -87.11 -104.04
N ASP A 393 -1.55 -87.66 -102.81
CA ASP A 393 -2.29 -88.82 -102.25
C ASP A 393 -2.02 -90.23 -102.86
N ALA A 394 -2.16 -91.35 -102.13
CA ALA A 394 -2.50 -91.60 -100.70
C ALA A 394 -1.35 -92.39 -100.01
N ASP A 395 -1.38 -93.08 -98.86
CA ASP A 395 -2.36 -93.57 -97.85
C ASP A 395 -1.71 -93.43 -96.43
N VAL A 396 -2.34 -93.40 -95.23
CA VAL A 396 -3.47 -94.12 -94.56
C VAL A 396 -3.06 -95.52 -94.06
N VAL A 397 -3.17 -95.93 -92.79
CA VAL A 397 -3.68 -95.38 -91.48
C VAL A 397 -2.51 -95.32 -90.44
N ARG A 398 -2.57 -95.01 -89.13
CA ARG A 398 -3.60 -94.85 -88.05
C ARG A 398 -3.05 -93.81 -87.03
N GLU A 399 -3.77 -92.81 -86.47
CA GLU A 399 -4.79 -92.81 -85.38
C GLU A 399 -4.25 -93.30 -84.01
N THR A 400 -4.53 -92.68 -82.84
CA THR A 400 -5.74 -91.91 -82.45
C THR A 400 -5.45 -90.77 -81.44
N PHE A 401 -5.81 -89.53 -81.81
CA PHE A 401 -6.47 -88.41 -81.07
C PHE A 401 -6.46 -88.30 -79.51
N SER A 402 -6.55 -87.11 -78.87
CA SER A 402 -6.84 -85.73 -79.35
C SER A 402 -6.40 -84.59 -78.40
N LEU A 403 -6.38 -83.35 -78.92
CA LEU A 403 -6.27 -82.04 -78.21
C LEU A 403 -7.70 -81.41 -77.98
N PRO A 404 -7.93 -80.17 -77.45
CA PRO A 404 -7.09 -78.95 -77.41
C PRO A 404 -7.15 -78.07 -76.11
N GLU A 405 -6.59 -76.85 -76.20
CA GLU A 405 -6.48 -75.80 -75.16
C GLU A 405 -7.68 -74.77 -75.15
N PRO A 406 -7.57 -73.47 -74.73
CA PRO A 406 -8.13 -72.93 -73.47
C PRO A 406 -9.08 -71.70 -73.74
N PRO A 407 -9.06 -70.53 -73.04
CA PRO A 407 -9.08 -70.17 -71.60
C PRO A 407 -10.29 -69.24 -71.20
N LYS A 408 -10.30 -68.73 -69.94
CA LYS A 408 -10.91 -67.45 -69.42
C LYS A 408 -12.41 -67.35 -69.00
N MET A 409 -12.58 -66.97 -67.70
CA MET A 409 -13.37 -65.83 -67.16
C MET A 409 -14.87 -65.96 -66.75
N LEU A 410 -15.13 -65.35 -65.57
CA LEU A 410 -16.36 -64.68 -65.05
C LEU A 410 -17.56 -65.47 -64.45
N ALA A 411 -17.59 -65.43 -63.10
CA ALA A 411 -18.60 -64.76 -62.25
C ALA A 411 -19.88 -65.49 -61.71
N CYS A 412 -19.95 -65.48 -60.37
CA CYS A 412 -21.13 -65.23 -59.51
C CYS A 412 -22.33 -66.20 -59.46
N GLY A 413 -22.58 -66.81 -58.28
CA GLY A 413 -23.88 -67.40 -57.91
C GLY A 413 -23.91 -68.19 -56.59
N ARG A 414 -24.25 -67.55 -55.46
CA ARG A 414 -24.43 -68.20 -54.13
C ARG A 414 -25.50 -69.32 -54.19
N ARG A 415 -25.52 -70.40 -53.39
CA ARG A 415 -25.46 -70.45 -51.90
C ARG A 415 -25.51 -71.91 -51.39
N ARG A 416 -25.08 -72.14 -50.13
CA ARG A 416 -24.93 -73.40 -49.35
C ARG A 416 -23.56 -74.04 -49.64
N LYS A 417 -22.59 -74.11 -48.72
CA LYS A 417 -22.60 -74.26 -47.24
C LYS A 417 -23.15 -75.62 -46.79
N GLN A 418 -22.42 -76.67 -47.14
CA GLN A 418 -22.47 -77.98 -46.46
C GLN A 418 -21.14 -78.75 -46.53
N ASP A 419 -20.31 -78.55 -47.56
CA ASP A 419 -19.11 -79.38 -47.77
C ASP A 419 -17.81 -78.93 -47.05
N TYR A 420 -17.76 -77.70 -46.51
CA TYR A 420 -16.55 -77.20 -45.85
C TYR A 420 -16.31 -77.88 -44.49
N ASP A 421 -17.38 -78.08 -43.71
CA ASP A 421 -17.28 -78.67 -42.37
C ASP A 421 -16.88 -80.16 -42.45
N THR A 422 -17.41 -80.89 -43.44
CA THR A 422 -17.02 -82.28 -43.76
C THR A 422 -15.55 -82.38 -44.16
N TRP A 423 -15.08 -81.50 -45.05
CA TRP A 423 -13.67 -81.47 -45.47
C TRP A 423 -12.73 -81.10 -44.30
N LEU A 424 -13.13 -80.16 -43.44
CA LEU A 424 -12.35 -79.79 -42.26
C LEU A 424 -12.26 -80.93 -41.23
N GLN A 425 -13.27 -81.80 -41.17
CA GLN A 425 -13.28 -82.98 -40.32
C GLN A 425 -12.40 -84.09 -40.90
N GLU A 426 -12.49 -84.39 -42.21
CA GLU A 426 -11.54 -85.28 -42.90
C GLU A 426 -10.08 -84.81 -42.78
N PHE A 427 -9.84 -83.49 -42.89
CA PHE A 427 -8.50 -82.92 -42.77
C PHE A 427 -7.92 -83.09 -41.35
N LYS A 428 -8.75 -82.93 -40.32
CA LYS A 428 -8.37 -83.21 -38.92
C LYS A 428 -8.07 -84.69 -38.70
N GLU A 429 -8.89 -85.58 -39.24
CA GLU A 429 -8.69 -87.03 -39.11
C GLU A 429 -7.40 -87.49 -39.82
N LYS A 430 -7.17 -87.01 -41.05
CA LYS A 430 -5.94 -87.28 -41.82
C LYS A 430 -4.68 -86.67 -41.19
N THR A 431 -4.76 -85.50 -40.54
CA THR A 431 -3.60 -84.94 -39.81
C THR A 431 -3.34 -85.69 -38.50
N VAL A 432 -4.36 -86.13 -37.78
CA VAL A 432 -4.21 -86.99 -36.59
C VAL A 432 -3.56 -88.32 -36.93
N ASP A 433 -3.94 -88.96 -38.05
CA ASP A 433 -3.33 -90.24 -38.44
C ASP A 433 -1.90 -90.09 -39.00
N VAL A 434 -1.56 -88.95 -39.63
CA VAL A 434 -0.16 -88.63 -39.96
C VAL A 434 0.67 -88.42 -38.70
N LEU A 435 0.16 -87.71 -37.68
CA LEU A 435 0.87 -87.58 -36.40
C LEU A 435 1.12 -88.95 -35.73
N LYS A 436 0.12 -89.85 -35.70
CA LYS A 436 0.26 -91.20 -35.12
C LYS A 436 1.28 -92.07 -35.86
N GLN A 437 1.46 -91.89 -37.18
CA GLN A 437 2.49 -92.60 -37.94
C GLN A 437 3.90 -92.03 -37.69
N GLN A 438 4.01 -90.76 -37.32
CA GLN A 438 5.31 -90.12 -37.07
C GLN A 438 5.89 -90.42 -35.68
N THR A 439 5.05 -90.79 -34.70
CA THR A 439 5.47 -91.13 -33.31
C THR A 439 6.17 -92.50 -33.12
N VAL A 440 6.53 -93.21 -34.20
CA VAL A 440 7.21 -94.53 -34.12
C VAL A 440 8.61 -94.49 -34.79
N THR A 441 9.18 -93.31 -34.99
CA THR A 441 10.60 -93.15 -35.36
C THR A 441 11.34 -92.44 -34.23
N THR A 442 12.34 -93.11 -33.65
CA THR A 442 13.11 -92.70 -32.47
C THR A 442 13.48 -91.22 -32.46
N GLU A 443 12.96 -90.44 -31.49
CA GLU A 443 13.48 -89.11 -31.23
C GLU A 443 14.93 -89.20 -30.70
N PRO A 444 15.86 -88.38 -31.22
CA PRO A 444 17.17 -88.21 -30.60
C PRO A 444 17.00 -87.46 -29.26
N PRO A 445 17.83 -87.73 -28.22
CA PRO A 445 17.71 -87.02 -26.94
C PRO A 445 17.83 -85.49 -27.07
N ASP A 446 18.50 -84.99 -28.11
CA ASP A 446 18.64 -83.58 -28.44
C ASP A 446 17.32 -82.81 -28.67
N SER A 447 16.23 -83.45 -29.15
CA SER A 447 14.95 -82.74 -29.38
C SER A 447 14.21 -82.51 -28.07
N ALA A 448 14.13 -83.54 -27.23
CA ALA A 448 13.51 -83.44 -25.91
C ALA A 448 14.27 -82.50 -24.96
N LEU A 449 15.61 -82.43 -25.07
CA LEU A 449 16.42 -81.45 -24.33
C LEU A 449 16.13 -80.01 -24.79
N LYS A 450 16.12 -79.74 -26.11
CA LYS A 450 15.84 -78.40 -26.64
C LYS A 450 14.41 -77.93 -26.36
N LEU A 451 13.44 -78.85 -26.27
CA LEU A 451 12.09 -78.52 -25.83
C LEU A 451 12.11 -78.03 -24.37
N LYS A 452 12.80 -78.75 -23.47
CA LYS A 452 12.96 -78.33 -22.08
C LYS A 452 13.72 -77.02 -21.93
N GLU A 453 14.82 -76.83 -22.65
CA GLU A 453 15.57 -75.57 -22.65
C GLU A 453 14.68 -74.39 -23.09
N ALA A 454 13.77 -74.61 -24.04
CA ALA A 454 12.79 -73.61 -24.47
C ALA A 454 11.65 -73.40 -23.45
N GLU A 455 11.14 -74.45 -22.80
CA GLU A 455 10.15 -74.36 -21.72
C GLU A 455 10.72 -73.66 -20.47
N GLU A 456 11.97 -73.94 -20.09
CA GLU A 456 12.70 -73.30 -19.00
C GLU A 456 13.00 -71.84 -19.32
N ALA A 457 13.42 -71.52 -20.56
CA ALA A 457 13.58 -70.15 -21.02
C ALA A 457 12.24 -69.38 -21.07
N GLN A 458 11.16 -70.01 -21.52
CA GLN A 458 9.82 -69.41 -21.51
C GLN A 458 9.33 -69.15 -20.07
N SER A 459 9.54 -70.10 -19.15
CA SER A 459 9.22 -69.94 -17.73
C SER A 459 10.03 -68.81 -17.08
N THR A 460 11.31 -68.67 -17.45
CA THR A 460 12.19 -67.59 -16.97
C THR A 460 11.72 -66.22 -17.49
N LEU A 461 11.48 -66.09 -18.79
CA LEU A 461 10.94 -64.87 -19.39
C LEU A 461 9.54 -64.51 -18.85
N GLN A 462 8.70 -65.52 -18.55
CA GLN A 462 7.41 -65.29 -17.91
C GLN A 462 7.59 -64.76 -16.47
N ALA A 463 8.48 -65.35 -15.68
CA ALA A 463 8.80 -64.87 -14.33
C ALA A 463 9.39 -63.44 -14.34
N GLU A 464 10.25 -63.11 -15.30
CA GLU A 464 10.73 -61.74 -15.53
C GLU A 464 9.58 -60.78 -15.89
N CYS A 465 8.68 -61.18 -16.80
CA CYS A 465 7.48 -60.38 -17.11
C CYS A 465 6.55 -60.19 -15.90
N GLU A 466 6.41 -61.19 -15.02
CA GLU A 466 5.64 -61.10 -13.78
C GLU A 466 6.32 -60.20 -12.75
N GLN A 467 7.65 -60.23 -12.65
CA GLN A 467 8.43 -59.26 -11.86
C GLN A 467 8.28 -57.82 -12.39
N TYR A 468 8.45 -57.60 -13.70
CA TYR A 468 8.25 -56.26 -14.30
C TYR A 468 6.81 -55.75 -14.07
N ARG A 469 5.81 -56.62 -14.17
CA ARG A 469 4.40 -56.27 -13.88
C ARG A 469 4.18 -55.89 -12.41
N THR A 470 4.90 -56.54 -11.50
CA THR A 470 4.88 -56.24 -10.06
C THR A 470 5.55 -54.90 -9.78
N ILE A 471 6.76 -54.67 -10.29
CA ILE A 471 7.50 -53.40 -10.16
C ILE A 471 6.71 -52.23 -10.76
N LEU A 472 6.00 -52.44 -11.89
CA LEU A 472 5.11 -51.43 -12.47
C LEU A 472 3.90 -51.13 -11.56
N ALA A 473 3.27 -52.16 -10.96
CA ALA A 473 2.17 -51.95 -10.02
C ALA A 473 2.61 -51.23 -8.73
N GLU A 474 3.82 -51.53 -8.23
CA GLU A 474 4.44 -50.88 -7.07
C GLU A 474 4.83 -49.42 -7.37
N THR A 475 5.43 -49.16 -8.53
CA THR A 475 5.81 -47.79 -8.94
C THR A 475 4.60 -46.93 -9.29
N GLU A 476 3.55 -47.49 -9.91
CA GLU A 476 2.25 -46.81 -10.00
C GLU A 476 1.63 -46.56 -8.62
N GLY A 477 1.81 -47.47 -7.66
CA GLY A 477 1.40 -47.30 -6.27
C GLY A 477 2.06 -46.07 -5.64
N MET A 478 3.39 -46.07 -5.60
CA MET A 478 4.19 -44.95 -5.09
C MET A 478 3.89 -43.62 -5.80
N LEU A 479 3.62 -43.63 -7.11
CA LEU A 479 3.22 -42.42 -7.85
C LEU A 479 1.83 -41.92 -7.45
N ARG A 480 0.86 -42.80 -7.20
CA ARG A 480 -0.47 -42.42 -6.68
C ARG A 480 -0.38 -41.87 -5.26
N ASP A 481 0.41 -42.49 -4.39
CA ASP A 481 0.60 -42.03 -3.01
C ASP A 481 1.35 -40.70 -2.96
N LEU A 482 2.36 -40.50 -3.81
CA LEU A 482 3.09 -39.23 -3.93
C LEU A 482 2.23 -38.12 -4.54
N GLN A 483 1.41 -38.41 -5.56
CA GLN A 483 0.41 -37.47 -6.08
C GLN A 483 -0.55 -37.05 -4.97
N LYS A 484 -1.11 -38.01 -4.23
CA LYS A 484 -2.02 -37.74 -3.11
C LYS A 484 -1.34 -36.89 -2.03
N SER A 485 -0.10 -37.19 -1.68
CA SER A 485 0.67 -36.39 -0.71
C SER A 485 0.86 -34.94 -1.16
N VAL A 486 1.10 -34.71 -2.46
CA VAL A 486 1.24 -33.35 -3.02
C VAL A 486 -0.11 -32.62 -3.05
N GLU A 487 -1.22 -33.30 -3.38
CA GLU A 487 -2.57 -32.74 -3.32
C GLU A 487 -3.00 -32.38 -1.88
N GLU A 488 -2.61 -33.19 -0.90
CA GLU A 488 -2.85 -32.93 0.53
C GLU A 488 -1.99 -31.75 1.03
N GLU A 489 -0.70 -31.67 0.66
CA GLU A 489 0.13 -30.49 0.96
C GLU A 489 -0.40 -29.22 0.29
N GLU A 490 -0.84 -29.28 -0.98
CA GLU A 490 -1.38 -28.11 -1.68
C GLU A 490 -2.63 -27.56 -0.97
N GLN A 491 -3.51 -28.44 -0.44
CA GLN A 491 -4.64 -28.01 0.37
C GLN A 491 -4.21 -27.41 1.72
N VAL A 492 -3.20 -27.97 2.39
CA VAL A 492 -2.62 -27.40 3.62
C VAL A 492 -2.02 -26.01 3.35
N TRP A 493 -1.32 -25.81 2.23
CA TRP A 493 -0.77 -24.51 1.85
C TRP A 493 -1.85 -23.50 1.46
N LYS A 494 -2.90 -23.92 0.75
CA LYS A 494 -4.08 -23.08 0.47
C LYS A 494 -4.77 -22.63 1.77
N ALA A 495 -4.99 -23.54 2.72
CA ALA A 495 -5.60 -23.22 4.02
C ALA A 495 -4.74 -22.24 4.84
N LYS A 496 -3.42 -22.43 4.86
CA LYS A 496 -2.47 -21.49 5.49
C LYS A 496 -2.48 -20.11 4.82
N LEU A 497 -2.56 -20.06 3.49
CA LEU A 497 -2.64 -18.80 2.73
C LEU A 497 -3.93 -18.05 3.09
N THR A 498 -5.09 -18.69 3.01
CA THR A 498 -6.37 -18.05 3.34
C THR A 498 -6.45 -17.59 4.80
N ALA A 499 -5.87 -18.34 5.74
CA ALA A 499 -5.79 -17.91 7.14
C ALA A 499 -4.91 -16.66 7.32
N SER A 500 -3.76 -16.62 6.63
CA SER A 500 -2.86 -15.45 6.60
C SER A 500 -3.51 -14.22 5.97
N GLU A 501 -4.23 -14.40 4.86
CA GLU A 501 -5.00 -13.33 4.20
C GLU A 501 -6.13 -12.81 5.10
N GLU A 502 -6.84 -13.69 5.81
CA GLU A 502 -7.83 -13.31 6.82
C GLU A 502 -7.22 -12.52 7.99
N GLU A 503 -6.06 -12.94 8.51
CA GLU A 503 -5.36 -12.21 9.59
C GLU A 503 -4.89 -10.83 9.10
N LEU A 504 -4.35 -10.75 7.89
CA LEU A 504 -3.91 -9.49 7.29
C LEU A 504 -5.09 -8.56 7.02
N GLN A 505 -6.25 -9.08 6.59
CA GLN A 505 -7.49 -8.31 6.47
C GLN A 505 -7.99 -7.80 7.84
N LYS A 506 -8.00 -8.65 8.88
CA LYS A 506 -8.38 -8.25 10.26
C LYS A 506 -7.47 -7.13 10.79
N VAL A 507 -6.16 -7.21 10.52
CA VAL A 507 -5.19 -6.14 10.85
C VAL A 507 -5.44 -4.89 10.03
N HIS A 508 -5.76 -5.01 8.74
CA HIS A 508 -6.08 -3.87 7.87
C HIS A 508 -7.34 -3.13 8.35
N ASP A 509 -8.43 -3.86 8.61
CA ASP A 509 -9.70 -3.33 9.10
C ASP A 509 -9.56 -2.68 10.48
N TRP A 510 -8.77 -3.30 11.38
CA TRP A 510 -8.45 -2.71 12.68
C TRP A 510 -7.64 -1.40 12.54
N ASN A 511 -6.62 -1.38 11.68
CA ASN A 511 -5.86 -0.16 11.40
C ASN A 511 -6.76 0.91 10.78
N HIS A 512 -7.58 0.57 9.80
CA HIS A 512 -8.49 1.51 9.14
C HIS A 512 -9.55 2.05 10.12
N GLY A 513 -10.07 1.22 11.02
CA GLY A 513 -10.97 1.63 12.10
C GLY A 513 -10.30 2.56 13.11
N MET A 514 -9.08 2.22 13.56
CA MET A 514 -8.31 3.04 14.49
C MET A 514 -7.88 4.38 13.87
N PHE A 515 -7.36 4.37 12.64
CA PHE A 515 -7.07 5.59 11.88
C PHE A 515 -8.32 6.41 11.63
N GLY A 516 -9.46 5.79 11.29
CA GLY A 516 -10.73 6.47 11.11
C GLY A 516 -11.19 7.20 12.37
N MET A 517 -11.26 6.51 13.50
CA MET A 517 -11.63 7.11 14.80
C MET A 517 -10.63 8.17 15.27
N CYS A 518 -9.33 7.93 15.09
CA CYS A 518 -8.26 8.88 15.44
C CYS A 518 -8.35 10.14 14.57
N TRP A 519 -8.49 9.99 13.25
CA TRP A 519 -8.65 11.07 12.28
C TRP A 519 -9.90 11.91 12.55
N THR A 520 -11.05 11.29 12.82
CA THR A 520 -12.27 12.03 13.16
C THR A 520 -12.17 12.72 14.51
N SER A 521 -11.52 12.10 15.51
CA SER A 521 -11.32 12.72 16.83
C SER A 521 -10.37 13.92 16.75
N ILE A 522 -9.25 13.77 16.03
CA ILE A 522 -8.28 14.84 15.80
C ILE A 522 -8.90 15.96 14.97
N ASN A 523 -9.57 15.68 13.86
CA ASN A 523 -10.25 16.74 13.09
C ASN A 523 -11.32 17.45 13.91
N SER A 524 -12.15 16.70 14.66
CA SER A 524 -13.18 17.30 15.51
C SER A 524 -12.58 18.25 16.55
N LEU A 525 -11.56 17.79 17.29
CA LEU A 525 -10.87 18.59 18.31
C LEU A 525 -10.09 19.78 17.72
N LEU A 526 -9.43 19.58 16.58
CA LEU A 526 -8.55 20.58 15.97
C LEU A 526 -9.37 21.65 15.23
N LEU A 527 -10.43 21.29 14.50
CA LEU A 527 -11.40 22.26 13.99
C LEU A 527 -12.13 22.95 15.15
N SER A 528 -12.62 22.23 16.17
CA SER A 528 -13.36 22.89 17.26
C SER A 528 -12.47 23.88 18.01
N SER A 529 -11.24 23.49 18.36
CA SER A 529 -10.29 24.35 19.06
C SER A 529 -9.92 25.58 18.21
N PHE A 530 -9.54 25.38 16.95
CA PHE A 530 -9.13 26.48 16.07
C PHE A 530 -10.28 27.44 15.72
N LEU A 531 -11.50 26.91 15.52
CA LEU A 531 -12.69 27.71 15.21
C LEU A 531 -13.19 28.46 16.46
N ILE A 532 -13.05 27.89 17.66
CA ILE A 532 -13.26 28.60 18.93
C ILE A 532 -12.23 29.72 19.10
N GLN A 533 -10.92 29.44 18.96
CA GLN A 533 -9.87 30.47 19.08
C GLN A 533 -10.03 31.60 18.07
N LEU A 534 -10.38 31.29 16.80
CA LEU A 534 -10.69 32.31 15.80
C LEU A 534 -11.90 33.16 16.21
N LYS A 535 -12.97 32.52 16.74
CA LYS A 535 -14.18 33.24 17.19
C LYS A 535 -13.90 34.12 18.41
N GLU A 536 -13.09 33.66 19.35
CA GLU A 536 -12.64 34.44 20.51
C GLU A 536 -11.79 35.64 20.06
N TYR A 537 -10.85 35.44 19.13
CA TYR A 537 -10.01 36.51 18.59
C TYR A 537 -10.82 37.55 17.79
N THR A 538 -11.78 37.11 16.97
CA THR A 538 -12.73 38.00 16.28
C THR A 538 -13.56 38.79 17.29
N SER A 539 -14.12 38.14 18.32
CA SER A 539 -14.92 38.82 19.34
C SER A 539 -14.10 39.83 20.18
N LEU A 540 -12.82 39.55 20.43
CA LEU A 540 -11.90 40.49 21.06
C LEU A 540 -11.63 41.71 20.18
N LEU A 541 -11.46 41.54 18.87
CA LEU A 541 -11.31 42.64 17.92
C LEU A 541 -12.61 43.45 17.77
N GLU A 542 -13.76 42.80 17.72
CA GLU A 542 -15.08 43.44 17.69
C GLU A 542 -15.31 44.30 18.94
N THR A 543 -15.02 43.77 20.13
CA THR A 543 -15.15 44.53 21.39
C THR A 543 -14.11 45.64 21.52
N GLN A 544 -12.88 45.48 21.02
CA GLN A 544 -11.94 46.62 20.92
C GLN A 544 -12.45 47.70 19.97
N LEU A 545 -13.01 47.33 18.81
CA LEU A 545 -13.55 48.28 17.85
C LEU A 545 -14.73 49.06 18.44
N GLU A 546 -15.66 48.36 19.12
CA GLU A 546 -16.82 48.97 19.77
C GLU A 546 -16.39 49.92 20.90
N ASN A 547 -15.45 49.52 21.76
CA ASN A 547 -14.89 50.40 22.80
C ASN A 547 -14.25 51.67 22.20
N HIS A 548 -13.54 51.57 21.08
CA HIS A 548 -12.98 52.73 20.38
C HIS A 548 -14.06 53.62 19.75
N LEU A 549 -15.12 53.03 19.18
CA LEU A 549 -16.26 53.76 18.63
C LEU A 549 -17.05 54.48 19.73
N GLU A 550 -17.33 53.82 20.85
CA GLU A 550 -18.03 54.40 21.99
C GLU A 550 -17.21 55.53 22.62
N THR A 551 -15.89 55.32 22.85
CA THR A 551 -14.96 56.35 23.32
C THR A 551 -14.99 57.58 22.42
N ALA A 552 -14.75 57.42 21.11
CA ALA A 552 -14.79 58.52 20.14
C ALA A 552 -16.18 59.18 20.03
N SER A 553 -17.26 58.42 20.26
CA SER A 553 -18.62 58.97 20.31
C SER A 553 -18.82 59.87 21.54
N SER A 554 -18.24 59.50 22.68
CA SER A 554 -18.31 60.25 23.94
C SER A 554 -17.47 61.52 23.89
N GLU A 555 -16.26 61.45 23.32
CA GLU A 555 -15.40 62.61 23.02
C GLU A 555 -16.13 63.59 22.10
N ARG A 556 -16.69 63.11 20.98
CA ARG A 556 -17.53 63.92 20.08
C ARG A 556 -18.74 64.53 20.80
N GLN A 557 -19.38 63.81 21.71
CA GLN A 557 -20.50 64.34 22.50
C GLN A 557 -20.03 65.46 23.46
N ASN A 558 -18.85 65.31 24.06
CA ASN A 558 -18.26 66.33 24.94
C ASN A 558 -17.83 67.58 24.16
N TYR A 559 -17.15 67.43 23.02
CA TYR A 559 -16.85 68.54 22.12
C TYR A 559 -18.12 69.25 21.61
N THR A 560 -19.24 68.52 21.43
CA THR A 560 -20.53 69.14 21.08
C THR A 560 -21.04 70.03 22.22
N LYS A 561 -21.03 69.55 23.48
CA LYS A 561 -21.41 70.33 24.67
C LYS A 561 -20.50 71.55 24.86
N GLU A 562 -19.20 71.40 24.67
CA GLU A 562 -18.22 72.50 24.76
C GLU A 562 -18.49 73.58 23.69
N VAL A 563 -18.78 73.18 22.45
CA VAL A 563 -19.15 74.11 21.37
C VAL A 563 -20.50 74.80 21.66
N GLU A 564 -21.45 74.13 22.31
CA GLU A 564 -22.70 74.75 22.76
C GLU A 564 -22.47 75.79 23.86
N VAL A 565 -21.66 75.48 24.88
CA VAL A 565 -21.27 76.44 25.93
C VAL A 565 -20.50 77.64 25.35
N LEU A 566 -19.57 77.42 24.43
CA LEU A 566 -18.82 78.49 23.77
C LEU A 566 -19.72 79.38 22.89
N ARG A 567 -20.75 78.81 22.23
CA ARG A 567 -21.77 79.58 21.51
C ARG A 567 -22.63 80.43 22.44
N GLN A 568 -23.02 79.89 23.59
CA GLN A 568 -23.80 80.62 24.60
C GLN A 568 -23.00 81.82 25.15
N LEU A 569 -21.75 81.60 25.57
CA LEU A 569 -20.85 82.67 26.02
C LEU A 569 -20.57 83.72 24.93
N LEU A 570 -20.52 83.31 23.66
CA LEU A 570 -20.39 84.24 22.53
C LEU A 570 -21.66 85.10 22.33
N SER A 571 -22.86 84.52 22.51
CA SER A 571 -24.12 85.29 22.48
C SER A 571 -24.17 86.30 23.63
N GLU A 572 -23.88 85.87 24.85
CA GLU A 572 -23.84 86.74 26.04
C GLU A 572 -22.83 87.88 25.89
N SER A 573 -21.66 87.61 25.31
CA SER A 573 -20.64 88.63 25.00
C SER A 573 -21.11 89.59 23.90
N GLN A 574 -21.80 89.10 22.87
CA GLN A 574 -22.38 89.94 21.81
C GLN A 574 -23.50 90.83 22.36
N GLU A 575 -24.37 90.31 23.24
CA GLU A 575 -25.44 91.05 23.90
C GLU A 575 -24.88 92.14 24.84
N GLN A 576 -23.84 91.81 25.63
CA GLN A 576 -23.11 92.79 26.45
C GLN A 576 -22.46 93.88 25.60
N LEU A 577 -21.91 93.54 24.43
CA LEU A 577 -21.33 94.50 23.50
C LEU A 577 -22.37 95.44 22.89
N GLU A 578 -23.55 94.94 22.47
CA GLU A 578 -24.64 95.81 22.00
C GLU A 578 -25.24 96.66 23.13
N ALA A 579 -25.37 96.12 24.34
CA ALA A 579 -25.76 96.90 25.53
C ALA A 579 -24.77 98.05 25.79
N ALA A 580 -23.46 97.77 25.78
CA ALA A 580 -22.43 98.81 25.93
C ALA A 580 -22.44 99.84 24.79
N LYS A 581 -22.70 99.43 23.54
CA LYS A 581 -22.89 100.36 22.41
C LYS A 581 -24.12 101.25 22.57
N THR A 582 -25.25 100.71 23.01
CA THR A 582 -26.48 101.49 23.22
C THR A 582 -26.34 102.48 24.39
N GLU A 583 -25.72 102.07 25.50
CA GLU A 583 -25.46 102.97 26.63
C GLU A 583 -24.39 104.04 26.30
N THR A 584 -23.32 103.71 25.58
CA THR A 584 -22.37 104.74 25.10
C THR A 584 -22.98 105.68 24.07
N GLN A 585 -23.91 105.21 23.22
CA GLN A 585 -24.69 106.08 22.34
C GLN A 585 -25.66 106.98 23.13
N LYS A 586 -26.27 106.47 24.20
CA LYS A 586 -27.12 107.24 25.12
C LYS A 586 -26.31 108.31 25.86
N GLN A 587 -25.17 107.96 26.45
CA GLN A 587 -24.25 108.90 27.08
C GLN A 587 -23.72 109.94 26.08
N SER A 588 -23.48 109.56 24.82
CA SER A 588 -23.12 110.51 23.76
C SER A 588 -24.25 111.50 23.44
N LYS A 589 -25.52 111.06 23.43
CA LYS A 589 -26.70 111.94 23.30
C LYS A 589 -26.87 112.84 24.53
N GLU A 590 -26.72 112.31 25.73
CA GLU A 590 -26.77 113.07 27.00
C GLU A 590 -25.65 114.12 27.05
N LEU A 591 -24.42 113.78 26.64
CA LEU A 591 -23.30 114.73 26.52
C LEU A 591 -23.51 115.76 25.41
N ALA A 592 -24.23 115.43 24.34
CA ALA A 592 -24.61 116.39 23.31
C ALA A 592 -25.64 117.39 23.84
N LEU A 593 -26.66 116.93 24.57
CA LEU A 593 -27.64 117.79 25.25
C LEU A 593 -26.96 118.68 26.30
N VAL A 594 -26.09 118.14 27.16
CA VAL A 594 -25.32 118.94 28.13
C VAL A 594 -24.40 119.97 27.44
N ARG A 595 -23.86 119.66 26.25
CA ARG A 595 -23.13 120.64 25.43
C ARG A 595 -24.03 121.72 24.85
N GLU A 596 -25.24 121.38 24.43
CA GLU A 596 -26.23 122.34 23.93
C GLU A 596 -26.74 123.25 25.06
N ASP A 597 -27.09 122.69 26.22
CA ASP A 597 -27.45 123.43 27.44
C ASP A 597 -26.31 124.34 27.92
N THR A 598 -25.07 123.84 27.98
CA THR A 598 -23.93 124.69 28.39
C THR A 598 -23.58 125.75 27.34
N TRP A 599 -23.79 125.49 26.05
CA TRP A 599 -23.65 126.50 24.99
C TRP A 599 -24.76 127.56 25.06
N SER A 600 -25.99 127.17 25.41
CA SER A 600 -27.12 128.08 25.69
C SER A 600 -26.82 128.95 26.92
N CYS A 601 -26.33 128.37 28.02
CA CYS A 601 -25.90 129.08 29.22
C CYS A 601 -24.71 130.03 28.95
N LEU A 602 -23.69 129.63 28.17
CA LEU A 602 -22.62 130.54 27.76
C LEU A 602 -23.12 131.64 26.81
N GLY A 603 -24.09 131.33 25.95
CA GLY A 603 -24.75 132.29 25.06
C GLY A 603 -25.51 133.39 25.81
N LEU A 604 -26.01 133.08 27.02
CA LEU A 604 -26.60 134.06 27.95
C LEU A 604 -25.56 134.88 28.74
N VAL A 605 -24.28 134.46 28.77
CA VAL A 605 -23.24 135.04 29.64
C VAL A 605 -22.18 135.86 28.88
N CYS A 606 -21.94 135.62 27.59
CA CYS A 606 -20.82 136.23 26.86
C CYS A 606 -21.16 136.91 25.52
N LYS A 607 -21.29 138.26 25.52
CA LYS A 607 -21.05 139.17 24.39
C LYS A 607 -20.80 140.62 24.90
N PRO A 608 -19.96 141.45 24.24
CA PRO A 608 -18.61 141.12 23.76
C PRO A 608 -17.57 142.25 23.97
N SER A 609 -16.29 141.91 24.21
CA SER A 609 -15.11 142.72 23.83
C SER A 609 -13.85 141.84 23.90
N CYS A 610 -13.09 141.59 22.83
CA CYS A 610 -12.39 142.47 21.88
C CYS A 610 -10.93 142.76 22.31
N GLY A 611 -10.00 142.02 21.70
CA GLY A 611 -8.55 142.21 21.78
C GLY A 611 -7.89 141.24 20.79
N ALA A 612 -7.05 141.74 19.88
CA ALA A 612 -6.56 140.97 18.73
C ALA A 612 -5.03 141.00 18.63
N VAL A 613 -4.45 139.93 18.05
CA VAL A 613 -3.25 139.96 17.19
C VAL A 613 -3.17 138.61 16.45
N ASN A 614 -2.65 138.62 15.22
CA ASN A 614 -2.50 137.43 14.38
C ASN A 614 -1.10 136.81 14.51
N SER A 615 -1.02 135.48 14.59
CA SER A 615 0.05 134.71 13.93
C SER A 615 -0.31 133.22 13.77
N SER A 616 -0.02 132.69 12.58
CA SER A 616 0.23 131.27 12.31
C SER A 616 1.77 131.14 12.14
N PRO A 617 2.43 130.00 12.43
CA PRO A 617 2.23 128.79 11.62
C PRO A 617 2.28 127.42 12.35
N GLU A 618 1.67 126.44 11.69
CA GLU A 618 2.15 125.06 11.43
C GLU A 618 3.47 124.58 12.10
N ALA A 619 3.39 123.53 12.94
CA ALA A 619 4.46 122.57 13.25
C ALA A 619 3.91 121.29 13.94
N ASP A 620 4.63 120.17 13.81
CA ASP A 620 4.23 118.80 14.23
C ASP A 620 4.57 118.44 15.72
N PRO A 621 4.09 117.29 16.26
CA PRO A 621 3.96 117.08 17.71
C PRO A 621 5.14 116.38 18.42
N PRO A 622 5.22 116.54 19.76
CA PRO A 622 5.86 115.58 20.66
C PRO A 622 4.89 114.98 21.68
N GLY A 623 5.21 113.79 22.21
CA GLY A 623 4.39 113.10 23.21
C GLY A 623 4.98 113.08 24.63
N ALA A 624 4.10 112.71 25.58
CA ALA A 624 4.38 112.05 26.87
C ALA A 624 4.90 112.84 28.10
N VAL A 625 4.56 112.24 29.26
CA VAL A 625 5.17 112.33 30.61
C VAL A 625 4.67 113.41 31.59
N ARG A 626 4.44 112.95 32.85
CA ARG A 626 4.23 113.67 34.14
C ARG A 626 2.84 114.30 34.40
N GLY A 627 2.31 114.25 35.63
CA GLY A 627 2.82 113.55 36.83
C GLY A 627 2.06 113.79 38.15
N ARG A 628 2.61 113.19 39.21
CA ARG A 628 2.40 113.35 40.69
C ARG A 628 1.81 114.70 41.16
N MET A 629 1.06 114.83 42.27
CA MET A 629 0.88 113.96 43.47
C MET A 629 -0.35 114.40 44.31
N ARG A 630 -0.78 113.58 45.31
CA ARG A 630 -1.40 113.85 46.66
C ARG A 630 -2.21 115.16 46.92
N GLU A 631 -3.24 115.23 47.78
CA GLU A 631 -3.97 114.33 48.71
C GLU A 631 -5.30 115.06 49.05
N VAL A 632 -6.44 114.41 49.37
CA VAL A 632 -6.91 113.98 50.71
C VAL A 632 -8.30 113.30 50.52
N PRO A 633 -8.71 112.29 51.32
CA PRO A 633 -9.96 111.53 51.11
C PRO A 633 -11.11 111.85 52.09
N VAL A 634 -12.34 111.40 51.78
CA VAL A 634 -13.40 110.91 52.71
C VAL A 634 -14.57 110.30 51.87
N PRO A 635 -15.34 109.29 52.35
CA PRO A 635 -15.85 108.25 51.44
C PRO A 635 -17.36 108.27 51.12
N LEU A 636 -17.70 107.80 49.91
CA LEU A 636 -19.06 107.37 49.50
C LEU A 636 -19.23 105.83 49.51
N ALA A 637 -18.19 105.07 49.91
CA ALA A 637 -18.11 103.62 49.76
C ALA A 637 -18.92 102.78 50.76
N CYS A 638 -19.66 103.40 51.70
CA CYS A 638 -20.32 102.70 52.82
C CYS A 638 -21.79 102.35 52.59
N VAL A 639 -22.41 102.76 51.47
CA VAL A 639 -23.87 102.62 51.26
C VAL A 639 -24.26 101.41 50.38
N LEU A 640 -23.31 100.86 49.61
CA LEU A 640 -23.57 99.73 48.69
C LEU A 640 -23.21 98.34 49.25
N THR A 641 -22.37 98.27 50.29
CA THR A 641 -21.90 97.00 50.86
C THR A 641 -22.94 96.29 51.75
N GLU A 642 -23.97 96.99 52.22
CA GLU A 642 -24.98 96.44 53.15
C GLU A 642 -26.09 95.65 52.44
N TYR A 643 -26.29 95.85 51.13
CA TYR A 643 -27.37 95.19 50.35
C TYR A 643 -26.95 93.90 49.61
N MET A 644 -25.65 93.61 49.47
CA MET A 644 -25.19 92.45 48.67
C MET A 644 -24.77 91.22 49.50
N SER A 645 -24.41 91.38 50.77
CA SER A 645 -23.94 90.27 51.61
C SER A 645 -24.96 89.15 51.87
N PRO A 646 -26.28 89.39 52.11
CA PRO A 646 -27.20 88.28 52.38
C PRO A 646 -27.49 87.44 51.14
N PHE A 647 -27.52 88.05 49.95
CA PHE A 647 -27.85 87.34 48.70
C PHE A 647 -26.73 86.37 48.28
N GLN A 648 -25.47 86.76 48.44
CA GLN A 648 -24.32 85.90 48.16
C GLN A 648 -24.16 84.77 49.20
N ALA A 649 -24.51 85.02 50.47
CA ALA A 649 -24.59 83.98 51.49
C ALA A 649 -25.73 82.98 51.21
N GLN A 650 -26.88 83.45 50.71
CA GLN A 650 -28.02 82.58 50.45
C GLN A 650 -27.88 81.76 49.16
N SER A 651 -27.26 82.29 48.09
CA SER A 651 -26.99 81.50 46.88
C SER A 651 -25.95 80.40 47.13
N SER A 652 -24.90 80.69 47.92
CA SER A 652 -23.91 79.68 48.32
C SER A 652 -24.50 78.62 49.27
N ALA A 653 -25.38 79.01 50.21
CA ALA A 653 -26.14 78.06 51.03
C ALA A 653 -27.02 77.12 50.18
N CYS A 654 -27.77 77.67 49.20
CA CYS A 654 -28.58 76.85 48.29
C CYS A 654 -27.71 75.92 47.42
N SER A 655 -26.53 76.37 46.98
CA SER A 655 -25.59 75.52 46.22
C SER A 655 -25.09 74.35 47.07
N LEU A 656 -24.65 74.61 48.30
CA LEU A 656 -24.17 73.58 49.23
C LEU A 656 -25.30 72.60 49.63
N GLN A 657 -26.54 73.09 49.76
CA GLN A 657 -27.68 72.23 50.04
C GLN A 657 -28.03 71.33 48.83
N ALA A 658 -27.93 71.84 47.60
CA ALA A 658 -28.10 71.04 46.39
C ALA A 658 -26.97 69.99 46.20
N GLU A 659 -25.73 70.29 46.63
CA GLU A 659 -24.66 69.28 46.68
C GLU A 659 -24.90 68.24 47.78
N LEU A 660 -25.37 68.62 48.96
CA LEU A 660 -25.75 67.68 50.02
C LEU A 660 -26.91 66.75 49.61
N GLU A 661 -27.88 67.25 48.84
CA GLU A 661 -28.95 66.40 48.28
C GLU A 661 -28.43 65.47 47.18
N LYS A 662 -27.53 65.92 46.31
CA LYS A 662 -26.83 65.03 45.35
C LYS A 662 -26.02 63.95 46.04
N LEU A 663 -25.27 64.29 47.09
CA LEU A 663 -24.49 63.33 47.87
C LEU A 663 -25.38 62.32 48.60
N ARG A 664 -26.53 62.74 49.15
CA ARG A 664 -27.54 61.82 49.69
C ARG A 664 -28.15 60.91 48.63
N LEU A 665 -28.40 61.40 47.42
CA LEU A 665 -28.90 60.55 46.34
C LEU A 665 -27.85 59.52 45.89
N ALA A 666 -26.56 59.88 45.86
CA ALA A 666 -25.46 58.95 45.62
C ALA A 666 -25.29 57.93 46.77
N GLU A 667 -25.42 58.36 48.03
CA GLU A 667 -25.38 57.50 49.23
C GLU A 667 -26.53 56.48 49.23
N ASN A 668 -27.73 56.87 48.78
CA ASN A 668 -28.85 55.95 48.59
C ASN A 668 -28.70 55.05 47.35
N ALA A 669 -27.98 55.47 46.30
CA ALA A 669 -27.64 54.60 45.17
C ALA A 669 -26.62 53.51 45.57
N ALA A 670 -25.64 53.86 46.41
CA ALA A 670 -24.72 52.88 47.00
C ALA A 670 -25.43 51.86 47.93
N ALA A 671 -26.69 52.10 48.31
CA ALA A 671 -27.50 51.11 49.02
C ALA A 671 -28.10 50.04 48.10
N SER A 672 -28.39 50.33 46.81
CA SER A 672 -28.83 49.29 45.85
C SER A 672 -27.73 48.29 45.50
N ASP A 673 -26.46 48.70 45.55
CA ASP A 673 -25.30 47.80 45.34
C ASP A 673 -25.23 46.66 46.38
N THR A 674 -26.02 46.72 47.46
CA THR A 674 -26.11 45.62 48.44
C THR A 674 -26.75 44.35 47.89
N GLU A 675 -27.65 44.43 46.91
CA GLU A 675 -28.24 43.25 46.28
C GLU A 675 -27.26 42.59 45.30
N ASP A 676 -26.56 43.38 44.47
CA ASP A 676 -25.54 42.86 43.54
C ASP A 676 -24.31 42.29 44.27
N THR A 677 -23.83 42.96 45.33
CA THR A 677 -22.75 42.40 46.17
C THR A 677 -23.18 41.12 46.89
N GLN A 678 -24.47 40.97 47.26
CA GLN A 678 -25.00 39.72 47.80
C GLN A 678 -25.11 38.62 46.71
N HIS A 679 -25.53 38.95 45.49
CA HIS A 679 -25.54 38.00 44.37
C HIS A 679 -24.13 37.54 43.95
N LEU A 680 -23.14 38.44 43.95
CA LEU A 680 -21.73 38.11 43.71
C LEU A 680 -21.19 37.19 44.82
N LYS A 681 -21.53 37.46 46.08
CA LYS A 681 -21.15 36.62 47.23
C LYS A 681 -21.78 35.22 47.15
N GLU A 682 -23.03 35.10 46.69
CA GLU A 682 -23.67 33.82 46.40
C GLU A 682 -23.01 33.06 45.25
N ARG A 683 -22.63 33.75 44.16
CA ARG A 683 -21.89 33.13 43.05
C ARG A 683 -20.54 32.59 43.53
N LEU A 684 -19.80 33.39 44.30
CA LEU A 684 -18.52 33.00 44.88
C LEU A 684 -18.61 31.77 45.80
N GLU A 685 -19.66 31.66 46.64
CA GLU A 685 -19.88 30.44 47.44
C GLU A 685 -20.25 29.22 46.58
N LYS A 686 -21.03 29.41 45.50
CA LYS A 686 -21.34 28.34 44.54
C LYS A 686 -20.09 27.87 43.79
N GLU A 687 -19.21 28.78 43.38
CA GLU A 687 -17.92 28.43 42.75
C GLU A 687 -16.94 27.76 43.71
N LYS A 688 -16.79 28.25 44.96
CA LYS A 688 -16.00 27.57 46.00
C LYS A 688 -16.48 26.15 46.23
N LYS A 689 -17.80 25.94 46.28
CA LYS A 689 -18.39 24.61 46.42
C LYS A 689 -18.07 23.72 45.21
N LEU A 690 -18.30 24.21 43.98
CA LEU A 690 -17.97 23.46 42.76
C LEU A 690 -16.47 23.12 42.69
N THR A 691 -15.58 24.03 43.10
CA THR A 691 -14.13 23.82 43.16
C THR A 691 -13.77 22.72 44.17
N LYS A 692 -14.42 22.71 45.34
CA LYS A 692 -14.25 21.68 46.36
C LYS A 692 -14.78 20.31 45.88
N ASP A 693 -15.94 20.29 45.26
CA ASP A 693 -16.59 19.08 44.77
C ASP A 693 -15.80 18.48 43.57
N LEU A 694 -15.25 19.32 42.69
CA LEU A 694 -14.28 18.95 41.65
C LEU A 694 -12.97 18.42 42.23
N GLY A 695 -12.45 19.04 43.30
CA GLY A 695 -11.29 18.51 44.03
C GLY A 695 -11.52 17.10 44.58
N GLN A 696 -12.71 16.85 45.15
CA GLN A 696 -13.10 15.52 45.62
C GLN A 696 -13.34 14.51 44.49
N ALA A 697 -13.77 14.96 43.31
CA ALA A 697 -13.86 14.12 42.12
C ALA A 697 -12.46 13.76 41.59
N ALA A 698 -11.54 14.73 41.54
CA ALA A 698 -10.16 14.53 41.11
C ALA A 698 -9.40 13.55 42.01
N THR A 699 -9.53 13.65 43.34
CA THR A 699 -8.90 12.67 44.25
C THR A 699 -9.47 11.26 44.07
N LYS A 700 -10.79 11.11 43.90
CA LYS A 700 -11.41 9.80 43.62
C LYS A 700 -10.96 9.20 42.28
N LEU A 701 -10.81 10.04 41.25
CA LEU A 701 -10.27 9.60 39.96
C LEU A 701 -8.80 9.18 40.09
N GLN A 702 -8.00 9.89 40.90
CA GLN A 702 -6.61 9.53 41.16
C GLN A 702 -6.46 8.25 41.99
N GLU A 703 -7.36 8.02 42.95
CA GLU A 703 -7.47 6.75 43.69
C GLU A 703 -7.85 5.58 42.76
N LEU A 704 -8.87 5.75 41.91
CA LEU A 704 -9.27 4.74 40.93
C LEU A 704 -8.15 4.44 39.91
N LEU A 705 -7.45 5.47 39.43
CA LEU A 705 -6.34 5.33 38.49
C LEU A 705 -5.14 4.60 39.15
N LYS A 706 -4.89 4.85 40.44
CA LYS A 706 -3.91 4.07 41.20
C LYS A 706 -4.34 2.59 41.34
N VAL A 707 -5.61 2.33 41.67
CA VAL A 707 -6.13 0.96 41.78
C VAL A 707 -6.04 0.20 40.46
N THR A 708 -6.31 0.84 39.31
CA THR A 708 -6.15 0.20 38.00
C THR A 708 -4.68 0.02 37.60
N GLN A 709 -3.77 0.92 37.99
CA GLN A 709 -2.32 0.70 37.85
C GLN A 709 -1.82 -0.48 38.71
N ASP A 710 -2.23 -0.56 39.98
CA ASP A 710 -1.89 -1.65 40.89
C ASP A 710 -2.46 -3.00 40.40
N GLN A 711 -3.64 -3.00 39.75
CA GLN A 711 -4.22 -4.17 39.12
C GLN A 711 -3.47 -4.58 37.84
N LEU A 712 -3.15 -3.64 36.95
CA LEU A 712 -2.37 -3.88 35.74
C LEU A 712 -0.96 -4.40 36.08
N ALA A 713 -0.36 -3.97 37.18
CA ALA A 713 0.91 -4.48 37.67
C ALA A 713 0.80 -5.96 38.09
N LYS A 714 -0.25 -6.35 38.81
CA LYS A 714 -0.52 -7.76 39.18
C LYS A 714 -0.76 -8.62 37.95
N GLU A 715 -1.52 -8.13 36.98
CA GLU A 715 -1.78 -8.85 35.71
C GLU A 715 -0.49 -9.03 34.90
N ARG A 716 0.40 -8.03 34.88
CA ARG A 716 1.74 -8.18 34.28
C ARG A 716 2.59 -9.23 35.01
N GLU A 717 2.51 -9.32 36.34
CA GLU A 717 3.16 -10.40 37.08
C GLU A 717 2.57 -11.79 36.80
N THR A 718 1.24 -11.93 36.70
CA THR A 718 0.62 -13.24 36.39
C THR A 718 0.95 -13.66 34.96
N VAL A 719 0.93 -12.75 33.98
CA VAL A 719 1.38 -13.02 32.61
C VAL A 719 2.87 -13.38 32.57
N LYS A 720 3.72 -12.76 33.38
CA LYS A 720 5.14 -13.14 33.50
C LYS A 720 5.30 -14.56 34.05
N LYS A 721 4.61 -14.90 35.15
CA LYS A 721 4.63 -16.24 35.76
C LYS A 721 4.08 -17.31 34.82
N LEU A 722 3.03 -17.03 34.05
CA LEU A 722 2.49 -17.95 33.05
C LEU A 722 3.45 -18.15 31.86
N LYS A 723 4.21 -17.13 31.47
CA LYS A 723 5.28 -17.28 30.46
C LYS A 723 6.47 -18.08 30.97
N GLU A 724 6.86 -17.88 32.23
CA GLU A 724 7.91 -18.65 32.90
C GLU A 724 7.52 -20.13 32.99
N GLN A 725 6.29 -20.44 33.43
CA GLN A 725 5.76 -21.80 33.45
C GLN A 725 5.66 -22.45 32.06
N LEU A 726 5.22 -21.71 31.04
CA LEU A 726 5.20 -22.21 29.65
C LEU A 726 6.60 -22.55 29.13
N GLN A 727 7.60 -21.75 29.50
CA GLN A 727 8.99 -21.99 29.11
C GLN A 727 9.58 -23.21 29.84
N GLU A 728 9.31 -23.36 31.15
CA GLU A 728 9.69 -24.56 31.92
C GLU A 728 9.07 -25.84 31.33
N THR A 729 7.77 -25.83 30.96
CA THR A 729 7.14 -26.98 30.29
C THR A 729 7.71 -27.27 28.90
N GLY A 730 8.18 -26.25 28.18
CA GLY A 730 8.79 -26.42 26.86
C GLY A 730 10.19 -27.07 26.91
N GLU A 731 10.92 -26.94 28.02
CA GLU A 731 12.23 -27.57 28.21
C GLU A 731 12.12 -29.02 28.72
N GLU A 732 11.06 -29.37 29.48
CA GLU A 732 10.85 -30.77 29.92
C GLU A 732 10.47 -31.74 28.79
N ASP A 733 9.63 -31.33 27.83
CA ASP A 733 9.22 -32.19 26.70
C ASP A 733 10.34 -32.37 25.66
N SER A 734 11.24 -31.38 25.50
CA SER A 734 12.37 -31.46 24.57
C SER A 734 13.45 -32.48 24.98
N SER A 735 13.36 -33.01 26.20
CA SER A 735 14.37 -33.88 26.82
C SER A 735 13.95 -35.36 26.94
N LYS A 736 12.82 -35.79 26.34
CA LYS A 736 12.24 -37.13 26.57
C LYS A 736 11.93 -38.00 25.33
N GLU A 737 12.17 -37.54 24.09
CA GLU A 737 12.20 -38.45 22.94
C GLU A 737 13.54 -39.23 22.91
N GLY A 738 13.56 -40.33 23.66
CA GLY A 738 14.74 -41.16 23.87
C GLY A 738 14.96 -42.22 22.78
N THR A 739 16.23 -42.53 22.54
CA THR A 739 16.73 -43.65 21.74
C THR A 739 16.08 -44.99 22.14
N SER A 740 15.29 -45.61 21.25
CA SER A 740 15.16 -47.08 21.12
C SER A 740 14.18 -47.51 20.01
N VAL A 741 14.69 -47.88 18.83
CA VAL A 741 14.51 -49.19 18.14
C VAL A 741 15.56 -49.27 17.01
#